data_AF-A0ABC8Z0N8-F1
#
_entry.id   AF-A0ABC8Z0N8-F1
#
_cell.length_a   1.000
_cell.length_b   1.000
_cell.length_c   1.000
_cell.angle_alpha   90.00
_cell.angle_beta   90.00
_cell.angle_gamma   90.00
#
_symmetry.space_group_name_H-M   'P 1'
#
loop_
_entity.id
_entity.type
_entity.pdbx_description
1 polymer ?
#
loop_
_entity_poly.entity_id
_entity_poly.type
_entity_poly.pdbx_seq_one_letter_code
_entity_poly.pdbx_strand_id
1 'polypeptide(L)'
;MPTPSPSMRQPATSTRPQLCRRPVPFVTTALISMALLSALCLPVTADAMHYHRKHRRHYYPRRHRAANSSGHISLPPAPSLPPGVGDGDNSPAEPPGLPPDAGGGSPPPSTRHHKPRCRPSCPPPPLAPAPAPAKPPSLPPAKAPSHSRTNPPSLSPARPPSLPPSSAKPTPCTQAKAPHAQPPRLAPVMPPLPSPARRPPRLSPTSPPAHPPANPSNRAPARPPRLAPAKPPTPSPSPSPSPAQPPRHSRAKPPAIPPVTSKPIPPPPPAKNGSSPCGGNVFDVRAFGATGNGSAGDDTRAFRAAWKAACSSSDNSTLLVPSDGVFTITSTIFAGPCKSGLTFQIDGVLMPPDGPASWPAADSRRQWLVFYKADGMTLAGSGTIEGNGEEWWDLPCKPHRGPNGSTLPGPCDSPALIRFFASNDVAVRGVRIENSPQFHLKFDGCARVTVDGLSVSSPASSPNTDGVHVENTTAVQILNSRIYNGDDCVSIGAGCSDVLVENVTCGHGHGISIGSLGARGTRACVSNVTVRNARILDSDNGLRIKTWQGGAGAVSAVEFAGVQLRNVKSFIVIDQYYCLGSGCANQSSAVRVDGVAYRDVRGTYNPRGGAPIRLACSDAVACTGITMSGVELMPAAAEEGSGGGGGARVADPYCWNAYGVMETLTLPPVYCLQEGRPESLQDQLTTC
;
A
#
# COMPACT_ATOMS: atom_id res chain seq x y z
N MET A 1 -50.94 53.20 2.61
CA MET A 1 -51.27 54.56 2.14
C MET A 1 -49.96 55.33 1.96
N PRO A 2 -49.79 56.19 0.94
CA PRO A 2 -50.51 56.25 -0.32
C PRO A 2 -49.69 55.67 -1.51
N THR A 3 -50.42 55.27 -2.54
CA THR A 3 -50.00 54.99 -3.93
C THR A 3 -49.65 56.31 -4.67
N PRO A 4 -49.08 56.35 -5.91
CA PRO A 4 -49.56 55.58 -7.07
C PRO A 4 -48.57 55.13 -8.18
N SER A 5 -49.09 54.26 -9.05
CA SER A 5 -48.60 53.96 -10.41
C SER A 5 -49.21 54.96 -11.43
N PRO A 6 -48.82 54.93 -12.73
CA PRO A 6 -49.40 53.99 -13.72
C PRO A 6 -48.31 53.25 -14.55
N SER A 7 -48.52 52.17 -15.32
CA SER A 7 -49.59 51.78 -16.28
C SER A 7 -49.50 52.55 -17.62
N MET A 8 -49.65 51.99 -18.84
CA MET A 8 -50.17 50.67 -19.26
C MET A 8 -49.72 50.28 -20.69
N ARG A 9 -49.86 48.99 -21.07
CA ARG A 9 -49.98 48.39 -22.44
C ARG A 9 -48.72 48.17 -23.32
N GLN A 10 -48.45 46.88 -23.59
CA GLN A 10 -48.25 46.35 -24.96
C GLN A 10 -49.59 45.76 -25.47
N PRO A 11 -49.67 45.22 -26.72
CA PRO A 11 -49.46 43.77 -26.87
C PRO A 11 -48.84 43.32 -28.22
N ALA A 12 -48.75 41.98 -28.38
CA ALA A 12 -48.61 41.17 -29.60
C ALA A 12 -47.18 40.81 -30.09
N THR A 13 -46.99 39.49 -30.27
CA THR A 13 -45.77 38.78 -30.68
C THR A 13 -46.04 37.94 -31.94
N SER A 14 -44.99 37.54 -32.67
CA SER A 14 -44.85 36.17 -33.22
C SER A 14 -43.44 35.90 -33.77
N THR A 15 -43.03 34.64 -33.88
CA THR A 15 -41.72 34.17 -34.39
C THR A 15 -41.81 32.77 -35.04
N ARG A 16 -40.70 32.31 -35.68
CA ARG A 16 -40.37 30.96 -36.26
C ARG A 16 -40.38 30.88 -37.82
N PRO A 17 -39.75 29.85 -38.46
CA PRO A 17 -38.76 28.85 -38.00
C PRO A 17 -37.51 28.70 -38.92
N GLN A 18 -36.66 27.71 -38.63
CA GLN A 18 -35.63 27.14 -39.53
C GLN A 18 -36.23 26.15 -40.56
N LEU A 19 -35.50 25.85 -41.66
CA LEU A 19 -35.32 24.47 -42.17
C LEU A 19 -34.11 24.33 -43.12
N CYS A 20 -33.69 23.10 -43.43
CA CYS A 20 -32.51 22.77 -44.26
C CYS A 20 -32.86 21.94 -45.51
N ARG A 21 -32.15 22.14 -46.64
CA ARG A 21 -31.64 21.09 -47.57
C ARG A 21 -30.77 21.66 -48.71
N ARG A 22 -30.24 20.77 -49.56
CA ARG A 22 -29.16 20.90 -50.60
C ARG A 22 -29.58 20.00 -51.81
N PRO A 23 -28.83 19.87 -52.94
CA PRO A 23 -27.60 20.55 -53.44
C PRO A 23 -27.57 20.87 -54.98
N VAL A 24 -26.40 21.34 -55.49
CA VAL A 24 -25.87 21.32 -56.90
C VAL A 24 -26.67 22.03 -58.03
N PRO A 25 -26.06 22.33 -59.22
CA PRO A 25 -24.67 22.11 -59.67
C PRO A 25 -23.89 23.37 -60.11
N PHE A 26 -22.58 23.24 -60.32
CA PHE A 26 -21.86 23.70 -61.54
C PHE A 26 -20.45 23.07 -61.61
N VAL A 27 -19.89 22.96 -62.81
CA VAL A 27 -18.61 22.27 -63.11
C VAL A 27 -17.88 23.02 -64.22
N THR A 28 -16.57 23.32 -64.06
CA THR A 28 -15.53 23.26 -65.13
C THR A 28 -14.14 23.66 -64.60
N THR A 29 -13.09 22.96 -65.06
CA THR A 29 -11.66 23.35 -65.10
C THR A 29 -10.92 23.66 -63.78
N ALA A 30 -9.60 23.42 -63.64
CA ALA A 30 -8.61 22.97 -64.62
C ALA A 30 -7.68 21.84 -64.09
N LEU A 31 -7.07 21.11 -65.02
CA LEU A 31 -5.92 20.22 -64.81
C LEU A 31 -4.66 20.89 -65.37
N ILE A 32 -3.48 20.67 -64.77
CA ILE A 32 -2.14 20.50 -65.39
C ILE A 32 -1.06 20.41 -64.29
N SER A 33 -0.06 19.52 -64.47
CA SER A 33 1.21 19.36 -63.72
C SER A 33 1.17 19.34 -62.17
N MET A 34 1.58 18.27 -61.46
CA MET A 34 2.25 17.02 -61.87
C MET A 34 3.65 17.16 -62.49
N ALA A 35 4.52 17.97 -61.87
CA ALA A 35 5.98 17.82 -61.91
C ALA A 35 6.62 18.48 -60.66
N LEU A 36 7.85 18.07 -60.31
CA LEU A 36 8.70 18.72 -59.28
C LEU A 36 8.14 18.84 -57.85
N LEU A 37 8.03 17.71 -57.13
CA LEU A 37 8.63 17.57 -55.78
C LEU A 37 8.68 16.10 -55.29
N SER A 38 9.07 15.18 -56.18
CA SER A 38 9.21 13.75 -55.90
C SER A 38 10.63 13.38 -55.47
N ALA A 39 11.06 13.88 -54.32
CA ALA A 39 12.29 13.46 -53.63
C ALA A 39 12.09 13.55 -52.10
N LEU A 40 12.65 12.60 -51.35
CA LEU A 40 12.68 12.54 -49.88
C LEU A 40 11.31 12.46 -49.17
N CYS A 41 10.64 11.28 -49.20
CA CYS A 41 9.88 10.80 -48.03
C CYS A 41 9.44 9.32 -48.14
N LEU A 42 10.24 8.38 -47.60
CA LEU A 42 9.86 7.03 -47.12
C LEU A 42 11.14 6.29 -46.62
N PRO A 43 11.06 5.39 -45.62
CA PRO A 43 10.86 5.74 -44.22
C PRO A 43 12.11 5.47 -43.37
N VAL A 44 12.37 6.32 -42.36
CA VAL A 44 13.40 6.06 -41.34
C VAL A 44 12.87 5.06 -40.31
N THR A 45 13.00 3.77 -40.60
CA THR A 45 12.83 2.71 -39.60
C THR A 45 14.17 2.39 -38.94
N ALA A 46 14.15 2.21 -37.62
CA ALA A 46 15.27 1.76 -36.78
C ALA A 46 16.44 2.76 -36.56
N ASP A 47 16.15 3.90 -35.91
CA ASP A 47 17.12 4.45 -34.95
C ASP A 47 16.46 5.11 -33.72
N ALA A 48 15.94 4.27 -32.82
CA ALA A 48 15.37 4.67 -31.53
C ALA A 48 15.59 3.61 -30.42
N MET A 49 16.58 2.73 -30.59
CA MET A 49 16.79 1.53 -29.75
C MET A 49 18.28 1.26 -29.45
N HIS A 50 19.11 2.32 -29.32
CA HIS A 50 20.55 2.14 -29.05
C HIS A 50 21.21 3.11 -28.03
N TYR A 51 20.47 3.72 -27.10
CA TYR A 51 21.04 4.61 -26.07
C TYR A 51 21.18 4.02 -24.65
N HIS A 52 20.80 2.76 -24.41
CA HIS A 52 20.93 2.13 -23.07
C HIS A 52 21.55 0.72 -23.08
N ARG A 53 22.71 0.52 -23.75
CA ARG A 53 23.50 -0.71 -23.56
C ARG A 53 25.02 -0.63 -23.70
N LYS A 54 25.67 0.31 -23.00
CA LYS A 54 27.10 0.22 -22.59
C LYS A 54 27.30 0.93 -21.24
N HIS A 55 28.46 0.71 -20.60
CA HIS A 55 28.88 1.31 -19.32
C HIS A 55 28.12 0.93 -18.03
N ARG A 56 28.02 -0.38 -17.74
CA ARG A 56 28.29 -0.90 -16.38
C ARG A 56 29.14 -2.18 -16.43
N ARG A 57 30.46 -2.02 -16.28
CA ARG A 57 31.37 -3.05 -15.76
C ARG A 57 31.84 -2.61 -14.38
N HIS A 58 32.09 -3.55 -13.48
CA HIS A 58 32.66 -3.25 -12.16
C HIS A 58 34.01 -2.55 -12.29
N TYR A 59 34.27 -1.56 -11.44
CA TYR A 59 35.62 -1.13 -11.09
C TYR A 59 35.68 -0.74 -9.62
N TYR A 60 36.67 -1.25 -8.90
CA TYR A 60 36.95 -0.85 -7.52
C TYR A 60 37.59 0.56 -7.51
N PRO A 61 37.22 1.43 -6.55
CA PRO A 61 37.94 2.70 -6.35
C PRO A 61 39.29 2.44 -5.65
N ARG A 62 40.34 2.16 -6.44
CA ARG A 62 41.72 2.40 -5.96
C ARG A 62 41.88 3.90 -5.71
N ARG A 63 42.23 4.28 -4.48
CA ARG A 63 42.60 5.67 -4.16
C ARG A 63 43.84 6.07 -4.96
N HIS A 64 43.80 7.22 -5.62
CA HIS A 64 45.00 7.98 -5.97
C HIS A 64 44.85 9.43 -5.51
N ARG A 65 45.93 9.98 -4.95
CA ARG A 65 46.03 11.39 -4.59
C ARG A 65 46.12 12.23 -5.86
N ALA A 66 45.36 13.32 -5.93
CA ALA A 66 45.87 14.55 -6.53
C ALA A 66 46.52 15.37 -5.40
N ALA A 67 47.63 16.04 -5.67
CA ALA A 67 48.30 16.92 -4.72
C ALA A 67 48.14 18.37 -5.17
N ASN A 68 47.95 19.28 -4.22
CA ASN A 68 48.42 20.66 -4.30
C ASN A 68 48.72 21.16 -2.88
N SER A 69 49.58 22.18 -2.77
CA SER A 69 50.44 22.35 -1.59
C SER A 69 50.44 23.76 -0.97
N SER A 70 50.47 23.85 0.36
CA SER A 70 51.08 24.97 1.10
C SER A 70 51.19 24.74 2.63
N GLY A 71 52.39 24.41 3.14
CA GLY A 71 52.81 24.54 4.55
C GLY A 71 52.15 23.65 5.64
N HIS A 72 52.74 23.45 6.82
CA HIS A 72 54.14 23.68 7.23
C HIS A 72 54.53 22.75 8.44
N ILE A 73 55.64 22.02 8.29
CA ILE A 73 56.59 21.46 9.29
C ILE A 73 56.12 21.11 10.72
N SER A 74 56.23 19.82 11.10
CA SER A 74 57.01 19.32 12.28
C SER A 74 57.01 17.77 12.39
N LEU A 75 58.03 17.17 13.01
CA LEU A 75 58.24 15.71 13.19
C LEU A 75 58.79 15.38 14.60
N PRO A 76 58.83 14.10 15.05
CA PRO A 76 58.83 13.71 16.48
C PRO A 76 60.20 13.18 17.00
N PRO A 77 60.21 12.51 18.17
CA PRO A 77 60.99 11.28 18.32
C PRO A 77 60.27 10.10 19.04
N ALA A 78 60.88 8.91 18.98
CA ALA A 78 60.62 7.69 19.78
C ALA A 78 61.98 7.08 20.22
N PRO A 79 62.08 6.15 21.22
CA PRO A 79 61.95 4.68 21.02
C PRO A 79 61.12 4.01 22.18
N SER A 80 61.30 2.81 22.79
CA SER A 80 62.31 1.72 22.79
C SER A 80 61.76 0.34 23.31
N LEU A 81 62.67 -0.63 23.58
CA LEU A 81 62.52 -2.04 24.06
C LEU A 81 63.82 -2.42 24.85
N PRO A 82 64.12 -3.66 25.35
CA PRO A 82 63.39 -4.95 25.55
C PRO A 82 63.33 -5.29 27.09
N PRO A 83 63.63 -6.48 27.72
CA PRO A 83 63.61 -7.94 27.40
C PRO A 83 62.65 -8.73 28.37
N GLY A 84 62.70 -10.05 28.72
CA GLY A 84 63.41 -11.30 28.30
C GLY A 84 63.37 -12.43 29.38
N VAL A 85 63.87 -13.64 29.05
CA VAL A 85 64.10 -14.87 29.93
C VAL A 85 62.83 -15.62 30.42
N GLY A 86 62.74 -16.97 30.53
CA GLY A 86 63.60 -18.11 30.12
C GLY A 86 63.15 -19.48 30.73
N ASP A 87 63.28 -20.59 29.97
CA ASP A 87 63.18 -22.04 30.35
C ASP A 87 61.84 -22.55 30.98
N GLY A 88 61.50 -23.84 31.24
CA GLY A 88 62.02 -25.23 31.03
C GLY A 88 61.07 -26.24 31.76
N ASP A 89 61.06 -27.59 31.67
CA ASP A 89 61.72 -28.65 30.87
C ASP A 89 61.05 -30.07 31.14
N ASN A 90 61.44 -31.15 30.43
CA ASN A 90 61.25 -32.61 30.68
C ASN A 90 59.90 -33.38 30.41
N SER A 91 59.97 -34.72 30.36
CA SER A 91 58.94 -35.77 30.06
C SER A 91 59.25 -37.06 30.88
N PRO A 92 58.73 -38.32 30.66
CA PRO A 92 57.61 -38.90 29.87
C PRO A 92 56.71 -39.92 30.66
N ALA A 93 55.76 -40.65 30.01
CA ALA A 93 55.48 -42.12 30.16
C ALA A 93 54.10 -42.64 29.63
N GLU A 94 54.06 -43.93 29.25
CA GLU A 94 53.15 -44.72 28.36
C GLU A 94 51.80 -45.32 28.92
N PRO A 95 50.99 -46.09 28.12
CA PRO A 95 49.56 -46.42 28.36
C PRO A 95 49.26 -47.91 28.69
N PRO A 96 47.96 -48.35 28.80
CA PRO A 96 47.18 -48.99 27.68
C PRO A 96 45.64 -48.75 27.74
N GLY A 97 44.71 -49.30 26.91
CA GLY A 97 44.80 -49.99 25.59
C GLY A 97 43.64 -50.98 25.23
N LEU A 98 42.98 -50.78 24.06
CA LEU A 98 42.17 -51.76 23.24
C LEU A 98 40.73 -52.17 23.73
N PRO A 99 39.95 -53.06 23.03
CA PRO A 99 38.95 -52.76 21.96
C PRO A 99 37.54 -53.45 22.23
N PRO A 100 36.59 -53.77 21.29
CA PRO A 100 36.43 -53.55 19.83
C PRO A 100 35.02 -53.01 19.35
N ASP A 101 34.18 -53.80 18.64
CA ASP A 101 33.28 -53.33 17.54
C ASP A 101 31.86 -53.98 17.39
N ALA A 102 31.02 -53.32 16.56
CA ALA A 102 29.86 -53.80 15.76
C ALA A 102 28.52 -54.22 16.44
N GLY A 103 27.34 -54.12 15.77
CA GLY A 103 26.97 -53.42 14.52
C GLY A 103 25.67 -53.89 13.81
N GLY A 104 24.84 -52.95 13.32
CA GLY A 104 23.85 -53.12 12.21
C GLY A 104 22.46 -53.75 12.47
N GLY A 105 21.41 -53.28 11.75
CA GLY A 105 20.08 -53.93 11.69
C GLY A 105 18.92 -53.05 11.17
N SER A 106 17.93 -53.60 10.45
CA SER A 106 16.74 -52.90 9.92
C SER A 106 15.50 -53.84 9.80
N PRO A 107 14.25 -53.31 9.64
CA PRO A 107 13.04 -53.99 10.14
C PRO A 107 12.11 -54.67 9.10
N PRO A 108 11.23 -55.61 9.53
CA PRO A 108 10.06 -56.10 8.77
C PRO A 108 8.73 -56.10 9.64
N PRO A 109 7.64 -56.84 9.33
CA PRO A 109 6.58 -56.42 8.40
C PRO A 109 5.11 -56.62 8.94
N SER A 110 4.11 -56.65 8.05
CA SER A 110 2.65 -56.70 8.34
C SER A 110 1.91 -58.01 7.97
N THR A 111 0.81 -58.35 8.65
CA THR A 111 -0.18 -59.39 8.26
C THR A 111 -1.64 -59.04 8.62
N ARG A 112 -2.64 -59.85 8.21
CA ARG A 112 -4.10 -59.54 8.19
C ARG A 112 -5.00 -60.51 9.00
N HIS A 113 -6.26 -60.08 9.18
CA HIS A 113 -7.54 -60.85 9.29
C HIS A 113 -7.94 -61.54 10.61
N HIS A 114 -9.06 -61.09 11.22
CA HIS A 114 -10.31 -61.87 11.39
C HIS A 114 -11.49 -61.01 11.96
N LYS A 115 -12.67 -61.62 12.13
CA LYS A 115 -14.01 -61.07 12.51
C LYS A 115 -14.91 -62.26 12.98
N PRO A 116 -16.12 -62.12 13.59
CA PRO A 116 -16.88 -60.94 14.05
C PRO A 116 -17.56 -61.12 15.47
N ARG A 117 -18.64 -60.34 15.76
CA ARG A 117 -19.52 -60.30 16.99
C ARG A 117 -18.92 -59.47 18.17
N CYS A 118 -19.67 -58.66 18.94
CA CYS A 118 -21.09 -58.23 18.93
C CYS A 118 -21.24 -56.74 19.41
N ARG A 119 -22.44 -56.14 19.30
CA ARG A 119 -22.79 -54.78 19.78
C ARG A 119 -23.11 -54.76 21.30
N PRO A 120 -23.01 -53.60 22.00
CA PRO A 120 -24.17 -52.67 22.14
C PRO A 120 -24.02 -51.31 21.40
N SER A 121 -24.88 -50.34 21.73
CA SER A 121 -25.17 -49.12 20.94
C SER A 121 -25.13 -47.81 21.74
N CYS A 122 -24.72 -46.72 21.10
CA CYS A 122 -25.01 -45.32 21.48
C CYS A 122 -25.39 -44.48 20.23
N PRO A 123 -26.04 -43.30 20.39
CA PRO A 123 -26.76 -42.62 19.30
C PRO A 123 -25.94 -41.62 18.47
N PRO A 124 -26.38 -41.27 17.24
CA PRO A 124 -25.84 -40.16 16.45
C PRO A 124 -26.40 -38.78 16.88
N PRO A 125 -25.73 -37.66 16.51
CA PRO A 125 -26.20 -36.30 16.80
C PRO A 125 -27.42 -35.88 15.94
N PRO A 126 -28.16 -34.82 16.32
CA PRO A 126 -29.37 -34.38 15.63
C PRO A 126 -29.09 -33.74 14.26
N LEU A 127 -30.02 -33.92 13.32
CA LEU A 127 -30.02 -33.24 12.02
C LEU A 127 -30.51 -31.79 12.15
N ALA A 128 -29.96 -30.90 11.31
CA ALA A 128 -30.51 -29.56 11.11
C ALA A 128 -31.80 -29.60 10.26
N PRO A 129 -32.76 -28.68 10.49
CA PRO A 129 -34.02 -28.65 9.75
C PRO A 129 -33.86 -28.15 8.30
N ALA A 130 -34.59 -28.76 7.37
CA ALA A 130 -34.67 -28.33 5.97
C ALA A 130 -35.59 -27.09 5.80
N PRO A 131 -35.36 -26.24 4.79
CA PRO A 131 -36.17 -25.04 4.55
C PRO A 131 -37.57 -25.37 4.01
N ALA A 132 -38.55 -24.51 4.33
CA ALA A 132 -39.93 -24.64 3.89
C ALA A 132 -40.12 -24.25 2.40
N PRO A 133 -41.11 -24.86 1.68
CA PRO A 133 -41.34 -24.58 0.27
C PRO A 133 -41.98 -23.20 0.04
N ALA A 134 -41.48 -22.47 -0.96
CA ALA A 134 -42.02 -21.18 -1.38
C ALA A 134 -43.31 -21.33 -2.21
N LYS A 135 -44.25 -20.38 -2.06
CA LYS A 135 -45.43 -20.27 -2.94
C LYS A 135 -45.05 -19.69 -4.31
N PRO A 136 -45.66 -20.14 -5.42
CA PRO A 136 -45.49 -19.52 -6.73
C PRO A 136 -46.24 -18.18 -6.83
N PRO A 137 -45.71 -17.19 -7.58
CA PRO A 137 -46.44 -15.96 -7.91
C PRO A 137 -47.46 -16.19 -9.04
N SER A 138 -48.59 -15.48 -8.99
CA SER A 138 -49.64 -15.53 -10.00
C SER A 138 -49.44 -14.51 -11.13
N LEU A 139 -49.66 -14.94 -12.37
CA LEU A 139 -49.64 -14.09 -13.57
C LEU A 139 -51.03 -13.48 -13.85
N PRO A 140 -51.12 -12.17 -14.18
CA PRO A 140 -52.23 -11.62 -14.95
C PRO A 140 -52.00 -11.81 -16.47
N PRO A 141 -53.07 -11.88 -17.30
CA PRO A 141 -52.97 -12.24 -18.71
C PRO A 141 -52.66 -11.07 -19.65
N ALA A 142 -52.08 -11.38 -20.82
CA ALA A 142 -51.87 -10.43 -21.91
C ALA A 142 -53.01 -10.43 -22.94
N LYS A 143 -53.34 -9.24 -23.48
CA LYS A 143 -54.05 -9.04 -24.75
C LYS A 143 -53.44 -7.84 -25.50
N ALA A 144 -53.57 -7.83 -26.82
CA ALA A 144 -52.97 -6.85 -27.75
C ALA A 144 -54.09 -6.15 -28.58
N PRO A 145 -53.79 -5.43 -29.68
CA PRO A 145 -53.21 -4.07 -29.68
C PRO A 145 -54.06 -3.05 -30.50
N SER A 146 -53.45 -1.93 -30.95
CA SER A 146 -54.00 -0.81 -31.77
C SER A 146 -54.70 0.33 -30.97
N HIS A 147 -54.78 1.60 -31.40
CA HIS A 147 -54.47 2.25 -32.70
C HIS A 147 -53.87 3.69 -32.55
N SER A 148 -52.85 4.02 -33.37
CA SER A 148 -52.55 5.30 -34.08
C SER A 148 -52.46 6.72 -33.43
N ARG A 149 -51.38 7.46 -33.82
CA ARG A 149 -51.23 8.95 -33.99
C ARG A 149 -51.21 9.83 -32.71
N THR A 150 -50.50 10.98 -32.60
CA THR A 150 -49.66 11.80 -33.54
C THR A 150 -48.53 12.58 -32.79
N ASN A 151 -47.62 13.28 -33.50
CA ASN A 151 -46.43 13.98 -32.93
C ASN A 151 -46.65 15.51 -32.60
N PRO A 152 -45.63 16.41 -32.40
CA PRO A 152 -45.43 17.16 -31.13
C PRO A 152 -45.60 18.71 -31.32
N PRO A 153 -44.69 19.74 -31.08
CA PRO A 153 -43.27 19.83 -30.62
C PRO A 153 -42.88 20.94 -29.56
N SER A 154 -41.67 20.83 -29.00
CA SER A 154 -40.69 21.91 -28.66
C SER A 154 -40.72 22.79 -27.38
N LEU A 155 -39.65 22.64 -26.57
CA LEU A 155 -38.77 23.66 -25.93
C LEU A 155 -39.15 24.43 -24.63
N SER A 156 -38.10 24.78 -23.87
CA SER A 156 -38.00 25.31 -22.48
C SER A 156 -37.56 26.81 -22.46
N PRO A 157 -37.01 27.45 -21.36
CA PRO A 157 -37.03 27.19 -19.89
C PRO A 157 -37.32 28.46 -19.01
N ALA A 158 -37.41 28.33 -17.67
CA ALA A 158 -37.24 29.44 -16.68
C ALA A 158 -36.95 28.92 -15.23
N ARG A 159 -36.50 29.80 -14.30
CA ARG A 159 -36.11 29.50 -12.89
C ARG A 159 -36.74 30.52 -11.87
N PRO A 160 -36.26 30.77 -10.63
CA PRO A 160 -37.08 30.71 -9.40
C PRO A 160 -37.33 32.08 -8.70
N PRO A 161 -37.99 32.09 -7.51
CA PRO A 161 -37.90 33.17 -6.52
C PRO A 161 -37.39 32.72 -5.13
N SER A 162 -37.26 33.66 -4.18
CA SER A 162 -36.57 33.52 -2.87
C SER A 162 -37.32 34.16 -1.67
N LEU A 163 -36.71 34.08 -0.47
CA LEU A 163 -37.18 34.59 0.86
C LEU A 163 -37.50 36.10 0.93
N PRO A 164 -38.24 36.59 1.95
CA PRO A 164 -37.63 37.48 2.99
C PRO A 164 -38.21 37.25 4.45
N PRO A 165 -38.25 38.18 5.47
CA PRO A 165 -37.38 38.01 6.67
C PRO A 165 -37.88 38.46 8.10
N SER A 166 -37.03 38.22 9.13
CA SER A 166 -36.71 39.06 10.33
C SER A 166 -37.57 39.21 11.63
N SER A 167 -36.97 38.79 12.76
CA SER A 167 -36.76 39.47 14.09
C SER A 167 -37.85 39.83 15.15
N ALA A 168 -37.48 39.52 16.42
CA ALA A 168 -37.71 40.25 17.72
C ALA A 168 -38.81 39.80 18.74
N LYS A 169 -38.62 40.19 20.03
CA LYS A 169 -39.37 39.89 21.30
C LYS A 169 -40.06 41.20 21.85
N PRO A 170 -40.80 41.29 23.01
CA PRO A 170 -41.06 40.34 24.13
C PRO A 170 -42.53 40.28 24.71
N THR A 171 -42.67 39.77 25.95
CA THR A 171 -43.79 39.52 26.92
C THR A 171 -44.76 40.70 27.27
N PRO A 172 -45.85 40.57 28.11
CA PRO A 172 -46.37 39.43 28.93
C PRO A 172 -47.93 39.17 29.03
N CYS A 173 -48.30 38.03 29.65
CA CYS A 173 -49.47 37.69 30.52
C CYS A 173 -50.93 38.14 30.27
N THR A 174 -51.88 37.18 30.20
CA THR A 174 -52.88 36.87 31.28
C THR A 174 -53.76 35.61 31.03
N GLN A 175 -54.54 35.21 32.04
CA GLN A 175 -55.36 33.99 32.26
C GLN A 175 -56.76 34.03 31.58
N ALA A 176 -57.63 32.99 31.54
CA ALA A 176 -57.51 31.52 31.53
C ALA A 176 -58.93 30.85 31.44
N LYS A 177 -59.05 29.60 30.95
CA LYS A 177 -60.05 28.60 31.41
C LYS A 177 -59.77 27.17 30.87
N ALA A 178 -60.40 26.17 31.49
CA ALA A 178 -60.28 24.72 31.27
C ALA A 178 -61.73 24.11 31.13
N PRO A 179 -62.01 22.77 31.02
CA PRO A 179 -61.17 21.60 31.36
C PRO A 179 -61.29 20.29 30.51
N HIS A 180 -60.51 19.26 30.91
CA HIS A 180 -60.63 17.80 30.64
C HIS A 180 -60.37 17.25 29.21
N ALA A 181 -59.80 16.05 29.01
CA ALA A 181 -58.98 15.17 29.86
C ALA A 181 -58.25 14.08 29.01
N GLN A 182 -57.11 13.54 29.48
CA GLN A 182 -56.46 12.33 28.93
C GLN A 182 -55.71 11.51 30.02
N PRO A 183 -55.46 10.19 29.80
CA PRO A 183 -54.82 9.28 30.76
C PRO A 183 -53.26 9.39 30.80
N PRO A 184 -52.58 8.78 31.79
CA PRO A 184 -51.24 9.21 32.21
C PRO A 184 -50.04 8.64 31.42
N ARG A 185 -48.92 9.35 31.49
CA ARG A 185 -47.57 8.89 31.10
C ARG A 185 -46.76 8.44 32.32
N LEU A 186 -45.82 7.52 32.08
CA LEU A 186 -44.82 7.09 33.06
C LEU A 186 -43.74 8.16 33.30
N ALA A 187 -43.14 8.15 34.50
CA ALA A 187 -42.17 9.13 34.98
C ALA A 187 -40.70 8.70 34.79
N PRO A 188 -39.72 9.63 34.78
CA PRO A 188 -38.30 9.32 34.67
C PRO A 188 -37.69 8.79 35.99
N VAL A 189 -36.58 8.07 35.88
CA VAL A 189 -35.84 7.48 37.01
C VAL A 189 -34.67 8.38 37.43
N MET A 190 -34.51 8.60 38.74
CA MET A 190 -33.32 9.21 39.36
C MET A 190 -32.57 8.18 40.22
N PRO A 191 -31.23 8.30 40.38
CA PRO A 191 -30.46 7.45 41.27
C PRO A 191 -30.67 7.82 42.76
N PRO A 192 -30.59 6.84 43.69
CA PRO A 192 -30.78 7.09 45.13
C PRO A 192 -29.52 7.62 45.83
N LEU A 193 -29.74 8.45 46.86
CA LEU A 193 -28.73 8.86 47.84
C LEU A 193 -28.54 7.78 48.93
N PRO A 194 -27.37 7.72 49.61
CA PRO A 194 -27.05 6.65 50.55
C PRO A 194 -27.76 6.78 51.91
N SER A 195 -27.78 5.68 52.67
CA SER A 195 -28.32 5.60 54.04
C SER A 195 -27.37 4.80 54.96
N PRO A 196 -27.47 4.97 56.30
CA PRO A 196 -26.32 4.82 57.18
C PRO A 196 -25.95 3.38 57.57
N ALA A 197 -24.69 3.21 58.00
CA ALA A 197 -24.06 1.92 58.26
C ALA A 197 -24.64 1.17 59.49
N ARG A 198 -24.60 -0.17 59.42
CA ARG A 198 -24.75 -1.08 60.56
C ARG A 198 -23.55 -2.04 60.64
N ARG A 199 -23.20 -2.46 61.85
CA ARG A 199 -21.98 -3.22 62.16
C ARG A 199 -21.98 -4.66 61.60
N PRO A 200 -20.80 -5.19 61.19
CA PRO A 200 -20.56 -6.63 61.07
C PRO A 200 -20.37 -7.31 62.46
N PRO A 201 -20.45 -8.66 62.54
CA PRO A 201 -20.39 -9.41 63.80
C PRO A 201 -18.96 -9.63 64.34
N ARG A 202 -18.88 -10.26 65.53
CA ARG A 202 -17.67 -10.43 66.35
C ARG A 202 -17.17 -11.88 66.32
N LEU A 203 -15.90 -12.11 65.97
CA LEU A 203 -15.18 -13.37 66.16
C LEU A 203 -13.75 -13.10 66.66
N SER A 204 -13.19 -14.07 67.38
CA SER A 204 -11.89 -13.98 68.10
C SER A 204 -11.53 -15.34 68.73
N PRO A 205 -10.25 -15.65 69.04
CA PRO A 205 -8.99 -15.08 68.54
C PRO A 205 -7.99 -16.15 68.02
N THR A 206 -6.84 -15.74 67.50
CA THR A 206 -5.63 -16.60 67.42
C THR A 206 -4.36 -15.73 67.37
N SER A 207 -3.19 -16.33 67.66
CA SER A 207 -1.99 -15.65 68.18
C SER A 207 -1.11 -14.91 67.14
N PRO A 208 -0.22 -13.98 67.56
CA PRO A 208 0.37 -12.95 66.69
C PRO A 208 1.82 -13.23 66.21
N PRO A 209 2.27 -12.53 65.14
CA PRO A 209 3.70 -12.30 64.84
C PRO A 209 4.32 -11.21 65.75
N ALA A 210 5.65 -11.16 65.83
CA ALA A 210 6.39 -10.31 66.78
C ALA A 210 6.69 -8.87 66.28
N HIS A 211 6.99 -7.97 67.23
CA HIS A 211 7.48 -6.61 66.99
C HIS A 211 8.98 -6.55 66.62
N PRO A 212 9.44 -5.45 65.97
CA PRO A 212 10.84 -5.29 65.55
C PRO A 212 11.75 -4.65 66.63
N PRO A 213 13.08 -4.88 66.56
CA PRO A 213 14.09 -4.02 67.18
C PRO A 213 14.59 -2.92 66.21
N ALA A 214 15.32 -1.93 66.74
CA ALA A 214 15.58 -0.65 66.08
C ALA A 214 17.04 -0.43 65.58
N ASN A 215 17.27 0.76 64.99
CA ASN A 215 18.55 1.33 64.54
C ASN A 215 19.76 1.05 65.45
N PRO A 216 20.95 0.96 64.83
CA PRO A 216 22.03 1.88 65.20
C PRO A 216 22.58 2.68 63.99
N SER A 217 23.19 3.83 64.27
CA SER A 217 23.62 4.83 63.28
C SER A 217 25.13 4.81 62.96
N ASN A 218 25.50 5.51 61.88
CA ASN A 218 26.84 6.02 61.52
C ASN A 218 27.95 5.01 61.12
N ARG A 219 28.19 4.86 59.81
CA ARG A 219 29.51 5.16 59.21
C ARG A 219 29.47 5.40 57.68
N ALA A 220 30.62 5.82 57.14
CA ALA A 220 30.84 6.39 55.80
C ALA A 220 30.73 5.37 54.64
N PRO A 221 30.55 5.81 53.37
CA PRO A 221 30.16 4.93 52.27
C PRO A 221 31.30 4.07 51.71
N ALA A 222 30.97 2.83 51.33
CA ALA A 222 31.87 1.90 50.66
C ALA A 222 31.53 1.74 49.16
N ARG A 223 32.53 1.32 48.37
CA ARG A 223 32.54 1.33 46.91
C ARG A 223 31.78 0.13 46.30
N PRO A 224 31.06 0.27 45.16
CA PRO A 224 30.43 -0.87 44.49
C PRO A 224 31.45 -1.90 43.96
N PRO A 225 31.09 -3.18 43.88
CA PRO A 225 31.99 -4.26 43.45
C PRO A 225 32.32 -4.18 41.95
N ARG A 226 33.52 -4.67 41.58
CA ARG A 226 33.95 -4.78 40.18
C ARG A 226 33.37 -6.03 39.52
N LEU A 227 32.95 -5.88 38.26
CA LEU A 227 32.74 -6.99 37.34
C LEU A 227 34.08 -7.66 36.98
N ALA A 228 34.07 -8.97 36.76
CA ALA A 228 35.23 -9.75 36.31
C ALA A 228 35.48 -9.60 34.79
N PRO A 229 36.70 -9.86 34.29
CA PRO A 229 37.06 -9.54 32.90
C PRO A 229 36.50 -10.51 31.85
N ALA A 230 36.34 -10.00 30.62
CA ALA A 230 36.02 -10.82 29.45
C ALA A 230 37.20 -11.70 28.99
N LYS A 231 36.88 -12.83 28.36
CA LYS A 231 37.85 -13.79 27.82
C LYS A 231 38.45 -13.29 26.50
N PRO A 232 39.77 -13.41 26.24
CA PRO A 232 40.39 -12.93 25.00
C PRO A 232 39.99 -13.78 23.77
N PRO A 233 40.08 -13.21 22.54
CA PRO A 233 39.68 -13.88 21.31
C PRO A 233 40.71 -14.92 20.83
N THR A 234 40.24 -15.94 20.12
CA THR A 234 41.07 -16.95 19.43
C THR A 234 41.52 -16.47 18.04
N PRO A 235 42.70 -16.90 17.55
CA PRO A 235 43.25 -16.47 16.27
C PRO A 235 42.64 -17.20 15.05
N SER A 236 42.73 -16.56 13.88
CA SER A 236 42.28 -17.13 12.59
C SER A 236 43.29 -18.11 11.99
N PRO A 237 42.86 -19.15 11.24
CA PRO A 237 43.76 -20.04 10.52
C PRO A 237 44.37 -19.36 9.27
N SER A 238 45.58 -19.81 8.91
CA SER A 238 46.35 -19.38 7.72
C SER A 238 46.25 -20.43 6.59
N PRO A 239 46.71 -20.15 5.34
CA PRO A 239 46.08 -20.72 4.14
C PRO A 239 46.58 -22.12 3.71
N SER A 240 45.73 -22.81 2.94
CA SER A 240 46.04 -24.03 2.18
C SER A 240 46.17 -23.72 0.66
N PRO A 241 46.80 -24.60 -0.15
CA PRO A 241 47.52 -24.18 -1.35
C PRO A 241 46.68 -23.97 -2.62
N SER A 242 47.28 -23.27 -3.58
CA SER A 242 46.71 -22.96 -4.90
C SER A 242 46.36 -24.22 -5.73
N PRO A 243 45.21 -24.25 -6.42
CA PRO A 243 44.91 -25.28 -7.41
C PRO A 243 45.83 -25.17 -8.65
N ALA A 244 46.11 -26.30 -9.28
CA ALA A 244 46.99 -26.40 -10.44
C ALA A 244 46.39 -25.74 -11.71
N GLN A 245 47.27 -25.44 -12.68
CA GLN A 245 46.87 -24.85 -13.96
C GLN A 245 45.96 -25.79 -14.78
N PRO A 246 44.94 -25.27 -15.50
CA PRO A 246 44.24 -26.05 -16.51
C PRO A 246 45.18 -26.37 -17.69
N PRO A 247 45.03 -27.53 -18.35
CA PRO A 247 45.90 -27.93 -19.46
C PRO A 247 45.74 -27.03 -20.68
N ARG A 248 46.83 -26.86 -21.43
CA ARG A 248 46.87 -26.01 -22.64
C ARG A 248 45.98 -26.58 -23.75
N HIS A 249 45.22 -25.72 -24.42
CA HIS A 249 44.46 -26.10 -25.61
C HIS A 249 45.39 -26.58 -26.74
N SER A 250 45.32 -27.86 -27.07
CA SER A 250 45.73 -28.36 -28.38
C SER A 250 44.65 -28.03 -29.42
N ARG A 251 45.08 -27.73 -30.64
CA ARG A 251 44.23 -27.14 -31.70
C ARG A 251 43.40 -28.22 -32.43
N ALA A 252 42.34 -28.71 -31.78
CA ALA A 252 41.43 -29.69 -32.36
C ALA A 252 40.49 -29.09 -33.43
N LYS A 253 40.03 -29.95 -34.36
CA LYS A 253 39.19 -29.60 -35.52
C LYS A 253 37.72 -29.40 -35.09
N PRO A 254 36.93 -28.50 -35.72
CA PRO A 254 35.53 -28.31 -35.36
C PRO A 254 34.70 -29.59 -35.57
N PRO A 255 33.76 -29.93 -34.66
CA PRO A 255 32.82 -31.03 -34.87
C PRO A 255 31.78 -30.66 -35.94
N ALA A 256 31.24 -31.68 -36.62
CA ALA A 256 30.25 -31.50 -37.68
C ALA A 256 28.87 -31.08 -37.16
N ILE A 257 28.11 -30.39 -38.00
CA ILE A 257 26.76 -29.90 -37.69
C ILE A 257 25.77 -31.09 -37.68
N PRO A 258 25.01 -31.33 -36.59
CA PRO A 258 23.94 -32.32 -36.59
C PRO A 258 22.73 -31.84 -37.42
N PRO A 259 21.97 -32.75 -38.05
CA PRO A 259 20.91 -32.39 -38.99
C PRO A 259 19.70 -31.69 -38.34
N VAL A 260 19.07 -30.78 -39.09
CA VAL A 260 17.95 -29.96 -38.62
C VAL A 260 16.61 -30.72 -38.71
N THR A 261 16.26 -31.40 -37.62
CA THR A 261 14.90 -31.90 -37.34
C THR A 261 14.60 -31.65 -35.85
N SER A 262 13.53 -30.98 -35.43
CA SER A 262 12.23 -30.74 -36.07
C SER A 262 11.74 -29.29 -35.92
N LYS A 263 10.68 -28.92 -36.67
CA LYS A 263 9.99 -27.63 -36.49
C LYS A 263 9.19 -27.63 -35.18
N PRO A 264 9.13 -26.52 -34.43
CA PRO A 264 8.18 -26.37 -33.33
C PRO A 264 6.75 -26.57 -33.85
N ILE A 265 6.00 -27.47 -33.21
CA ILE A 265 4.58 -27.67 -33.53
C ILE A 265 3.83 -26.41 -33.08
N PRO A 266 3.09 -25.72 -33.97
CA PRO A 266 2.27 -24.59 -33.55
C PRO A 266 1.18 -25.08 -32.59
N PRO A 267 0.79 -24.29 -31.57
CA PRO A 267 -0.30 -24.69 -30.69
C PRO A 267 -1.57 -24.96 -31.51
N PRO A 268 -2.36 -25.99 -31.16
CA PRO A 268 -3.58 -26.30 -31.91
C PRO A 268 -4.50 -25.08 -31.91
N PRO A 269 -5.23 -24.83 -33.01
CA PRO A 269 -6.26 -23.80 -33.01
C PRO A 269 -7.30 -24.14 -31.93
N PRO A 270 -7.85 -23.13 -31.22
CA PRO A 270 -8.89 -23.39 -30.23
C PRO A 270 -10.06 -24.14 -30.87
N ALA A 271 -10.52 -25.20 -30.20
CA ALA A 271 -11.53 -26.10 -30.76
C ALA A 271 -12.81 -25.33 -31.10
N LYS A 272 -13.25 -25.41 -32.37
CA LYS A 272 -14.48 -24.76 -32.86
C LYS A 272 -15.75 -25.52 -32.42
N ASN A 273 -15.91 -25.74 -31.12
CA ASN A 273 -17.17 -26.24 -30.55
C ASN A 273 -18.17 -25.09 -30.46
N GLY A 274 -18.80 -24.79 -31.59
CA GLY A 274 -19.86 -23.80 -31.71
C GLY A 274 -21.17 -24.25 -31.07
N SER A 275 -21.27 -24.19 -29.75
CA SER A 275 -22.53 -24.33 -29.01
C SER A 275 -22.49 -23.46 -27.75
N SER A 276 -22.91 -22.20 -27.85
CA SER A 276 -23.01 -21.28 -26.70
C SER A 276 -24.29 -21.58 -25.92
N PRO A 277 -24.21 -21.95 -24.62
CA PRO A 277 -25.38 -22.06 -23.75
C PRO A 277 -25.61 -20.72 -23.03
N CYS A 278 -26.03 -19.70 -23.79
CA CYS A 278 -26.62 -18.44 -23.30
C CYS A 278 -25.92 -17.76 -22.09
N GLY A 279 -24.72 -17.20 -22.25
CA GLY A 279 -24.01 -16.57 -21.11
C GLY A 279 -22.89 -15.55 -21.39
N GLY A 280 -22.71 -15.08 -22.62
CA GLY A 280 -21.68 -14.08 -22.94
C GLY A 280 -20.31 -14.65 -23.36
N ASN A 281 -19.33 -13.75 -23.44
CA ASN A 281 -18.05 -13.92 -24.15
C ASN A 281 -16.92 -14.27 -23.16
N VAL A 282 -16.99 -15.47 -22.59
CA VAL A 282 -16.17 -15.91 -21.45
C VAL A 282 -15.06 -16.87 -21.90
N PHE A 283 -13.85 -16.64 -21.38
CA PHE A 283 -12.60 -17.34 -21.67
C PHE A 283 -12.08 -17.97 -20.37
N ASP A 284 -12.64 -19.11 -19.98
CA ASP A 284 -12.18 -19.93 -18.85
C ASP A 284 -10.77 -20.46 -19.11
N VAL A 285 -9.83 -20.22 -18.19
CA VAL A 285 -8.43 -20.68 -18.31
C VAL A 285 -8.30 -22.20 -18.46
N ARG A 286 -9.25 -22.99 -17.95
CA ARG A 286 -9.28 -24.45 -18.11
C ARG A 286 -9.52 -24.86 -19.57
N ALA A 287 -10.29 -24.08 -20.33
CA ALA A 287 -10.47 -24.29 -21.77
C ALA A 287 -9.18 -24.04 -22.59
N PHE A 288 -8.17 -23.40 -21.98
CA PHE A 288 -6.83 -23.21 -22.53
C PHE A 288 -5.78 -24.16 -21.93
N GLY A 289 -6.22 -25.14 -21.13
CA GLY A 289 -5.37 -26.21 -20.58
C GLY A 289 -4.83 -25.95 -19.16
N ALA A 290 -5.42 -25.01 -18.41
CA ALA A 290 -5.08 -24.83 -16.99
C ALA A 290 -5.61 -26.03 -16.17
N THR A 291 -4.78 -26.57 -15.28
CA THR A 291 -5.15 -27.66 -14.36
C THR A 291 -5.71 -27.15 -13.05
N GLY A 292 -5.25 -26.01 -12.53
CA GLY A 292 -5.79 -25.41 -11.29
C GLY A 292 -5.67 -26.31 -10.05
N ASN A 293 -4.60 -27.11 -10.00
CA ASN A 293 -4.37 -28.19 -9.03
C ASN A 293 -3.39 -27.81 -7.89
N GLY A 294 -3.24 -26.51 -7.59
CA GLY A 294 -2.43 -26.01 -6.49
C GLY A 294 -0.97 -25.73 -6.85
N SER A 295 -0.12 -25.58 -5.82
CA SER A 295 1.25 -25.05 -5.88
C SER A 295 2.24 -25.87 -6.71
N ALA A 296 1.87 -27.09 -7.12
CA ALA A 296 2.70 -27.99 -7.92
C ALA A 296 2.46 -27.87 -9.45
N GLY A 297 1.52 -27.03 -9.89
CA GLY A 297 1.23 -26.78 -11.30
C GLY A 297 1.96 -25.57 -11.90
N ASP A 298 1.94 -25.45 -13.23
CA ASP A 298 2.24 -24.21 -13.96
C ASP A 298 1.16 -23.95 -15.02
N ASP A 299 0.17 -23.14 -14.65
CA ASP A 299 -0.94 -22.75 -15.52
C ASP A 299 -0.57 -21.60 -16.48
N THR A 300 0.66 -21.07 -16.41
CA THR A 300 1.08 -19.82 -17.10
C THR A 300 0.80 -19.84 -18.59
N ARG A 301 0.97 -21.01 -19.25
CA ARG A 301 0.73 -21.16 -20.69
C ARG A 301 -0.76 -20.99 -21.03
N ALA A 302 -1.64 -21.53 -20.20
CA ALA A 302 -3.09 -21.46 -20.39
C ALA A 302 -3.60 -20.03 -20.14
N PHE A 303 -3.14 -19.37 -19.07
CA PHE A 303 -3.46 -17.96 -18.79
C PHE A 303 -3.02 -17.02 -19.92
N ARG A 304 -1.79 -17.18 -20.43
CA ARG A 304 -1.29 -16.37 -21.57
C ARG A 304 -2.09 -16.61 -22.86
N ALA A 305 -2.59 -17.84 -23.08
CA ALA A 305 -3.45 -18.16 -24.22
C ALA A 305 -4.88 -17.60 -24.06
N ALA A 306 -5.48 -17.72 -22.87
CA ALA A 306 -6.78 -17.18 -22.53
C ALA A 306 -6.81 -15.65 -22.67
N TRP A 307 -5.80 -14.96 -22.11
CA TRP A 307 -5.63 -13.51 -22.28
C TRP A 307 -5.55 -13.12 -23.76
N LYS A 308 -4.70 -13.79 -24.54
CA LYS A 308 -4.56 -13.49 -25.97
C LYS A 308 -5.88 -13.66 -26.71
N ALA A 309 -6.69 -14.66 -26.37
CA ALA A 309 -7.99 -14.89 -26.98
C ALA A 309 -9.00 -13.80 -26.58
N ALA A 310 -9.15 -13.52 -25.29
CA ALA A 310 -10.09 -12.52 -24.76
C ALA A 310 -9.76 -11.10 -25.25
N CYS A 311 -8.51 -10.66 -25.10
CA CYS A 311 -8.01 -9.35 -25.55
C CYS A 311 -8.12 -9.15 -27.08
N SER A 312 -8.18 -10.25 -27.86
CA SER A 312 -8.39 -10.24 -29.31
C SER A 312 -9.87 -10.27 -29.73
N SER A 313 -10.82 -10.39 -28.80
CA SER A 313 -12.26 -10.38 -29.09
C SER A 313 -12.71 -9.03 -29.66
N SER A 314 -13.80 -9.01 -30.45
CA SER A 314 -14.40 -7.76 -30.93
C SER A 314 -15.47 -7.22 -29.95
N ASP A 315 -16.07 -8.10 -29.16
CA ASP A 315 -17.06 -7.79 -28.14
C ASP A 315 -16.41 -7.75 -26.76
N ASN A 316 -17.04 -7.10 -25.77
CA ASN A 316 -16.55 -7.11 -24.39
C ASN A 316 -16.39 -8.56 -23.90
N SER A 317 -15.30 -8.86 -23.20
CA SER A 317 -14.86 -10.23 -22.88
C SER A 317 -14.50 -10.41 -21.42
N THR A 318 -14.59 -11.66 -20.93
CA THR A 318 -14.18 -12.03 -19.57
C THR A 318 -13.17 -13.16 -19.61
N LEU A 319 -11.94 -12.96 -19.14
CA LEU A 319 -11.04 -14.06 -18.76
C LEU A 319 -11.47 -14.54 -17.37
N LEU A 320 -11.82 -15.82 -17.24
CA LEU A 320 -12.33 -16.40 -15.99
C LEU A 320 -11.32 -17.36 -15.35
N VAL A 321 -11.08 -17.18 -14.05
CA VAL A 321 -10.40 -18.14 -13.16
C VAL A 321 -11.46 -18.77 -12.23
N PRO A 322 -11.91 -20.02 -12.49
CA PRO A 322 -13.03 -20.65 -11.77
C PRO A 322 -12.85 -20.77 -10.26
N SER A 323 -13.95 -20.64 -9.52
CA SER A 323 -14.02 -20.64 -8.04
C SER A 323 -13.58 -21.93 -7.36
N ASP A 324 -13.51 -23.04 -8.09
CA ASP A 324 -13.16 -24.38 -7.62
C ASP A 324 -11.73 -24.79 -7.97
N GLY A 325 -10.86 -23.85 -8.38
CA GLY A 325 -9.47 -24.11 -8.72
C GLY A 325 -8.46 -23.23 -7.98
N VAL A 326 -7.26 -23.77 -7.77
CA VAL A 326 -6.09 -23.06 -7.23
C VAL A 326 -5.02 -23.05 -8.31
N PHE A 327 -4.82 -21.90 -8.95
CA PHE A 327 -4.01 -21.76 -10.15
C PHE A 327 -2.66 -21.12 -9.84
N THR A 328 -1.58 -21.74 -10.32
CA THR A 328 -0.21 -21.27 -10.07
C THR A 328 0.40 -20.77 -11.37
N ILE A 329 0.79 -19.49 -11.43
CA ILE A 329 1.44 -18.91 -12.63
C ILE A 329 2.68 -18.12 -12.26
N THR A 330 3.72 -18.14 -13.10
CA THR A 330 4.91 -17.30 -12.92
C THR A 330 4.74 -15.89 -13.52
N SER A 331 5.71 -15.01 -13.25
CA SER A 331 5.77 -13.60 -13.70
C SER A 331 5.29 -13.46 -15.15
N THR A 332 4.22 -12.70 -15.36
CA THR A 332 3.52 -12.64 -16.64
C THR A 332 3.09 -11.22 -16.97
N ILE A 333 3.51 -10.77 -18.15
CA ILE A 333 3.07 -9.51 -18.74
C ILE A 333 1.87 -9.81 -19.64
N PHE A 334 0.70 -9.39 -19.17
CA PHE A 334 -0.55 -9.35 -19.89
C PHE A 334 -0.62 -8.02 -20.66
N ALA A 335 -0.21 -8.07 -21.94
CA ALA A 335 -0.10 -6.90 -22.79
C ALA A 335 -1.35 -6.69 -23.67
N GLY A 336 -1.79 -5.44 -23.79
CA GLY A 336 -2.71 -4.96 -24.82
C GLY A 336 -1.98 -4.22 -25.96
N PRO A 337 -2.67 -3.35 -26.71
CA PRO A 337 -4.07 -2.94 -26.52
C PRO A 337 -5.04 -4.10 -26.82
N CYS A 338 -6.13 -4.16 -26.05
CA CYS A 338 -7.27 -5.01 -26.36
C CYS A 338 -8.26 -4.25 -27.26
N LYS A 339 -9.03 -4.95 -28.09
CA LYS A 339 -9.97 -4.27 -29.04
C LYS A 339 -11.27 -3.79 -28.39
N SER A 340 -11.61 -4.36 -27.23
CA SER A 340 -12.86 -4.18 -26.50
C SER A 340 -12.60 -4.23 -24.99
N GLY A 341 -13.62 -3.92 -24.18
CA GLY A 341 -13.50 -3.99 -22.71
C GLY A 341 -13.23 -5.41 -22.24
N LEU A 342 -12.22 -5.58 -21.38
CA LEU A 342 -11.78 -6.88 -20.86
C LEU A 342 -11.91 -6.92 -19.34
N THR A 343 -12.70 -7.86 -18.83
CA THR A 343 -12.72 -8.23 -17.42
C THR A 343 -11.78 -9.42 -17.18
N PHE A 344 -10.86 -9.30 -16.23
CA PHE A 344 -10.15 -10.43 -15.65
C PHE A 344 -10.87 -10.76 -14.33
N GLN A 345 -11.63 -11.85 -14.36
CA GLN A 345 -12.47 -12.34 -13.28
C GLN A 345 -11.73 -13.45 -12.52
N ILE A 346 -11.38 -13.19 -11.27
CA ILE A 346 -10.70 -14.15 -10.39
C ILE A 346 -11.67 -14.57 -9.29
N ASP A 347 -12.34 -15.70 -9.48
CA ASP A 347 -13.28 -16.25 -8.50
C ASP A 347 -12.68 -17.39 -7.66
N GLY A 348 -11.63 -18.05 -8.17
CA GLY A 348 -10.82 -19.05 -7.44
C GLY A 348 -9.61 -18.45 -6.73
N VAL A 349 -8.53 -19.24 -6.58
CA VAL A 349 -7.25 -18.73 -6.08
C VAL A 349 -6.25 -18.62 -7.23
N LEU A 350 -5.55 -17.49 -7.31
CA LEU A 350 -4.43 -17.27 -8.24
C LEU A 350 -3.19 -16.87 -7.44
N MET A 351 -2.06 -17.57 -7.64
CA MET A 351 -0.84 -17.35 -6.83
C MET A 351 0.47 -17.57 -7.61
N PRO A 352 1.59 -16.97 -7.16
CA PRO A 352 2.92 -17.20 -7.74
C PRO A 352 3.55 -18.52 -7.26
N PRO A 353 4.67 -18.94 -7.86
CA PRO A 353 5.58 -19.90 -7.24
C PRO A 353 5.95 -19.48 -5.81
N ASP A 354 6.02 -20.45 -4.90
CA ASP A 354 6.26 -20.24 -3.48
C ASP A 354 7.71 -19.79 -3.21
N GLY A 355 7.87 -18.55 -2.72
CA GLY A 355 9.17 -18.00 -2.33
C GLY A 355 10.21 -17.70 -3.44
N PRO A 356 11.36 -17.09 -3.05
CA PRO A 356 12.45 -16.71 -3.95
C PRO A 356 13.25 -17.90 -4.50
N ALA A 357 13.11 -19.09 -3.89
CA ALA A 357 13.79 -20.31 -4.27
C ALA A 357 13.13 -21.02 -5.47
N SER A 358 11.79 -21.06 -5.52
CA SER A 358 11.05 -21.62 -6.66
C SER A 358 10.94 -20.64 -7.84
N TRP A 359 11.07 -19.33 -7.57
CA TRP A 359 10.92 -18.28 -8.58
C TRP A 359 11.86 -18.47 -9.79
N PRO A 360 11.34 -18.64 -11.02
CA PRO A 360 12.16 -18.96 -12.19
C PRO A 360 13.27 -17.94 -12.47
N ALA A 361 14.49 -18.44 -12.71
CA ALA A 361 15.68 -17.60 -12.90
C ALA A 361 15.65 -16.73 -14.18
N ALA A 362 14.72 -16.98 -15.11
CA ALA A 362 14.48 -16.15 -16.29
C ALA A 362 13.52 -14.96 -16.02
N ASP A 363 12.75 -15.02 -14.94
CA ASP A 363 11.67 -14.09 -14.63
C ASP A 363 12.11 -12.94 -13.71
N SER A 364 11.38 -11.82 -13.77
CA SER A 364 11.72 -10.64 -12.99
C SER A 364 11.32 -10.80 -11.52
N ARG A 365 12.30 -10.86 -10.61
CA ARG A 365 12.10 -10.84 -9.14
C ARG A 365 11.55 -9.50 -8.58
N ARG A 366 10.98 -8.64 -9.43
CA ARG A 366 10.47 -7.30 -9.10
C ARG A 366 9.01 -7.08 -9.49
N GLN A 367 8.38 -8.02 -10.18
CA GLN A 367 6.98 -7.94 -10.60
C GLN A 367 6.40 -9.33 -10.90
N TRP A 368 5.15 -9.57 -10.50
CA TRP A 368 4.45 -10.81 -10.83
C TRP A 368 3.43 -10.62 -11.97
N LEU A 369 2.23 -10.08 -11.70
CA LEU A 369 1.24 -9.78 -12.73
C LEU A 369 1.43 -8.35 -13.25
N VAL A 370 1.64 -8.20 -14.55
CA VAL A 370 1.81 -6.88 -15.18
C VAL A 370 0.79 -6.66 -16.30
N PHE A 371 -0.11 -5.71 -16.11
CA PHE A 371 -1.11 -5.30 -17.09
C PHE A 371 -0.61 -4.08 -17.86
N TYR A 372 -0.02 -4.32 -19.04
CA TYR A 372 0.67 -3.31 -19.85
C TYR A 372 -0.18 -2.85 -21.02
N LYS A 373 -0.51 -1.56 -21.10
CA LYS A 373 -1.44 -1.00 -22.13
C LYS A 373 -2.76 -1.76 -22.19
N ALA A 374 -3.28 -2.11 -21.01
CA ALA A 374 -4.55 -2.78 -20.81
C ALA A 374 -5.66 -1.72 -20.61
N ASP A 375 -5.85 -0.87 -21.62
CA ASP A 375 -6.80 0.24 -21.56
C ASP A 375 -8.26 -0.28 -21.46
N GLY A 376 -9.07 0.33 -20.60
CA GLY A 376 -10.46 -0.07 -20.36
C GLY A 376 -10.64 -1.40 -19.61
N MET A 377 -9.58 -1.93 -19.01
CA MET A 377 -9.61 -3.22 -18.30
C MET A 377 -10.26 -3.12 -16.92
N THR A 378 -11.06 -4.14 -16.55
CA THR A 378 -11.50 -4.38 -15.17
C THR A 378 -10.81 -5.62 -14.58
N LEU A 379 -10.26 -5.52 -13.38
CA LEU A 379 -9.89 -6.65 -12.53
C LEU A 379 -10.97 -6.82 -11.44
N ALA A 380 -11.55 -8.01 -11.33
CA ALA A 380 -12.67 -8.28 -10.41
C ALA A 380 -12.71 -9.75 -9.99
N GLY A 381 -13.64 -10.09 -9.08
CA GLY A 381 -14.00 -11.45 -8.71
C GLY A 381 -14.00 -11.70 -7.21
N SER A 382 -14.63 -12.79 -6.77
CA SER A 382 -14.77 -13.16 -5.35
C SER A 382 -13.60 -13.98 -4.80
N GLY A 383 -12.62 -14.30 -5.64
CA GLY A 383 -11.46 -15.13 -5.35
C GLY A 383 -10.36 -14.44 -4.56
N THR A 384 -9.25 -15.16 -4.33
CA THR A 384 -8.05 -14.63 -3.67
C THR A 384 -6.91 -14.53 -4.67
N ILE A 385 -6.24 -13.38 -4.68
CA ILE A 385 -4.91 -13.22 -5.27
C ILE A 385 -3.89 -13.38 -4.13
N GLU A 386 -3.33 -14.57 -4.00
CA GLU A 386 -2.35 -14.93 -2.95
C GLU A 386 -0.93 -14.63 -3.47
N GLY A 387 -0.02 -14.23 -2.59
CA GLY A 387 1.31 -13.72 -2.95
C GLY A 387 2.49 -14.59 -2.54
N ASN A 388 2.31 -15.58 -1.66
CA ASN A 388 3.35 -16.45 -1.10
C ASN A 388 4.55 -15.63 -0.58
N GLY A 389 4.26 -14.56 0.18
CA GLY A 389 5.22 -13.54 0.59
C GLY A 389 6.21 -13.94 1.69
N GLU A 390 5.94 -14.98 2.48
CA GLU A 390 6.69 -15.29 3.71
C GLU A 390 8.19 -15.48 3.44
N GLU A 391 8.59 -16.38 2.53
CA GLU A 391 10.02 -16.57 2.22
C GLU A 391 10.71 -15.31 1.65
N TRP A 392 9.96 -14.38 1.04
CA TRP A 392 10.49 -13.11 0.53
C TRP A 392 10.71 -12.08 1.63
N TRP A 393 9.87 -12.09 2.66
CA TRP A 393 10.06 -11.32 3.89
C TRP A 393 11.21 -11.91 4.73
N ASP A 394 11.43 -13.21 4.66
CA ASP A 394 12.46 -13.94 5.40
C ASP A 394 13.90 -13.74 4.89
N LEU A 395 14.08 -13.13 3.72
CA LEU A 395 15.40 -12.86 3.12
C LEU A 395 16.33 -12.09 4.08
N PRO A 396 17.59 -12.52 4.31
CA PRO A 396 18.50 -11.96 5.34
C PRO A 396 18.77 -10.44 5.28
N CYS A 397 18.48 -9.82 4.14
CA CYS A 397 18.65 -8.40 3.86
C CYS A 397 17.45 -7.53 4.27
N LYS A 398 16.31 -8.12 4.68
CA LYS A 398 15.13 -7.36 5.12
C LYS A 398 15.39 -6.76 6.51
N PRO A 399 14.89 -5.55 6.81
CA PRO A 399 15.29 -4.78 8.00
C PRO A 399 14.92 -5.43 9.34
N HIS A 400 13.98 -6.38 9.38
CA HIS A 400 13.61 -7.07 10.62
C HIS A 400 14.49 -8.29 10.95
N ARG A 401 15.47 -8.66 10.11
CA ARG A 401 16.22 -9.92 10.21
C ARG A 401 17.47 -9.88 11.10
N GLY A 402 18.13 -8.74 11.22
CA GLY A 402 19.34 -8.59 12.04
C GLY A 402 19.08 -7.92 13.40
N PRO A 403 19.98 -8.10 14.39
CA PRO A 403 19.86 -7.46 15.70
C PRO A 403 19.75 -5.94 15.56
N ASN A 404 18.88 -5.33 16.37
CA ASN A 404 18.55 -3.91 16.35
C ASN A 404 18.08 -3.36 14.98
N GLY A 405 17.48 -4.21 14.13
CA GLY A 405 16.98 -3.81 12.81
C GLY A 405 18.06 -3.73 11.72
N SER A 406 19.17 -4.45 11.89
CA SER A 406 20.24 -4.50 10.90
C SER A 406 19.93 -5.45 9.73
N THR A 407 20.54 -5.21 8.57
CA THR A 407 20.35 -5.99 7.34
C THR A 407 21.63 -6.73 6.97
N LEU A 408 21.56 -8.04 6.69
CA LEU A 408 22.70 -8.79 6.15
C LEU A 408 22.82 -8.59 4.62
N PRO A 409 24.04 -8.56 4.05
CA PRO A 409 24.20 -8.40 2.61
C PRO A 409 23.71 -9.63 1.84
N GLY A 410 22.83 -9.43 0.86
CA GLY A 410 22.30 -10.50 0.02
C GLY A 410 21.35 -10.00 -1.07
N PRO A 411 20.81 -10.90 -1.93
CA PRO A 411 19.74 -10.56 -2.86
C PRO A 411 18.49 -10.10 -2.10
N CYS A 412 17.92 -8.96 -2.49
CA CYS A 412 16.84 -8.32 -1.72
C CYS A 412 15.61 -7.86 -2.53
N ASP A 413 15.63 -8.11 -3.84
CA ASP A 413 14.49 -7.90 -4.72
C ASP A 413 13.33 -8.82 -4.28
N SER A 414 12.13 -8.27 -4.17
CA SER A 414 10.87 -9.00 -4.00
C SER A 414 9.86 -8.47 -5.04
N PRO A 415 8.99 -9.32 -5.60
CA PRO A 415 8.07 -8.88 -6.64
C PRO A 415 6.91 -8.05 -6.09
N ALA A 416 6.64 -6.90 -6.72
CA ALA A 416 5.33 -6.26 -6.61
C ALA A 416 4.28 -7.17 -7.27
N LEU A 417 3.19 -7.43 -6.57
CA LEU A 417 2.29 -8.54 -6.89
C LEU A 417 1.43 -8.24 -8.12
N ILE A 418 0.78 -7.07 -8.15
CA ILE A 418 0.00 -6.60 -9.30
C ILE A 418 0.51 -5.22 -9.73
N ARG A 419 0.77 -5.02 -11.02
CA ARG A 419 1.15 -3.72 -11.59
C ARG A 419 0.39 -3.44 -12.88
N PHE A 420 -0.41 -2.38 -12.88
CA PHE A 420 -0.84 -1.73 -14.11
C PHE A 420 0.26 -0.75 -14.54
N PHE A 421 0.65 -0.81 -15.82
CA PHE A 421 1.72 0.03 -16.37
C PHE A 421 1.31 0.59 -17.73
N ALA A 422 1.32 1.92 -17.87
CA ALA A 422 0.88 2.62 -19.07
C ALA A 422 -0.53 2.19 -19.56
N SER A 423 -1.47 2.05 -18.62
CA SER A 423 -2.85 1.56 -18.85
C SER A 423 -3.87 2.57 -18.32
N ASN A 424 -4.92 2.84 -19.10
CA ASN A 424 -5.91 3.89 -18.83
C ASN A 424 -7.31 3.31 -18.60
N ASP A 425 -8.22 4.06 -17.97
CA ASP A 425 -9.62 3.65 -17.73
C ASP A 425 -9.73 2.31 -16.98
N VAL A 426 -8.79 2.08 -16.05
CA VAL A 426 -8.63 0.82 -15.33
C VAL A 426 -9.52 0.80 -14.10
N ALA A 427 -10.24 -0.31 -13.89
CA ALA A 427 -10.99 -0.57 -12.67
C ALA A 427 -10.49 -1.81 -11.92
N VAL A 428 -10.46 -1.74 -10.58
CA VAL A 428 -10.27 -2.89 -9.67
C VAL A 428 -11.46 -2.92 -8.73
N ARG A 429 -12.25 -4.01 -8.72
CA ARG A 429 -13.54 -4.08 -8.01
C ARG A 429 -13.69 -5.33 -7.16
N GLY A 430 -13.85 -5.16 -5.84
CA GLY A 430 -14.20 -6.24 -4.89
C GLY A 430 -13.10 -7.29 -4.64
N VAL A 431 -11.89 -7.07 -5.15
CA VAL A 431 -10.79 -8.05 -5.18
C VAL A 431 -10.20 -8.26 -3.78
N ARG A 432 -9.84 -9.51 -3.46
CA ARG A 432 -9.05 -9.89 -2.29
C ARG A 432 -7.59 -10.14 -2.69
N ILE A 433 -6.65 -9.53 -1.99
CA ILE A 433 -5.20 -9.71 -2.20
C ILE A 433 -4.53 -10.04 -0.86
N GLU A 434 -3.77 -11.11 -0.81
CA GLU A 434 -3.20 -11.65 0.43
C GLU A 434 -1.68 -11.87 0.30
N ASN A 435 -0.96 -11.67 1.42
CA ASN A 435 0.46 -12.00 1.62
C ASN A 435 1.43 -11.58 0.49
N SER A 436 1.36 -10.33 0.04
CA SER A 436 2.19 -9.84 -1.06
C SER A 436 3.70 -9.78 -0.70
N PRO A 437 4.61 -10.29 -1.57
CA PRO A 437 6.06 -10.20 -1.35
C PRO A 437 6.62 -8.76 -1.30
N GLN A 438 5.92 -7.82 -1.93
CA GLN A 438 6.19 -6.38 -1.89
C GLN A 438 4.85 -5.61 -2.02
N PHE A 439 4.75 -4.57 -2.85
CA PHE A 439 3.52 -3.79 -3.01
C PHE A 439 2.40 -4.68 -3.61
N HIS A 440 1.21 -4.67 -3.01
CA HIS A 440 0.07 -5.49 -3.44
C HIS A 440 -0.45 -5.02 -4.81
N LEU A 441 -0.72 -3.72 -4.95
CA LEU A 441 -1.27 -3.12 -6.17
C LEU A 441 -0.53 -1.83 -6.55
N LYS A 442 0.11 -1.83 -7.73
CA LYS A 442 0.77 -0.67 -8.33
C LYS A 442 0.00 -0.14 -9.55
N PHE A 443 -0.05 1.19 -9.68
CA PHE A 443 -0.33 1.89 -10.92
C PHE A 443 0.87 2.79 -11.26
N ASP A 444 1.35 2.73 -12.51
CA ASP A 444 2.49 3.51 -13.00
C ASP A 444 2.25 3.98 -14.43
N GLY A 445 2.27 5.30 -14.65
CA GLY A 445 2.00 5.90 -15.98
C GLY A 445 0.55 5.75 -16.43
N CYS A 446 -0.40 5.65 -15.49
CA CYS A 446 -1.80 5.35 -15.74
C CYS A 446 -2.69 6.62 -15.72
N ALA A 447 -3.92 6.53 -16.23
CA ALA A 447 -4.91 7.60 -16.05
C ALA A 447 -6.34 7.07 -15.89
N ARG A 448 -7.17 7.78 -15.13
CA ARG A 448 -8.59 7.41 -14.85
C ARG A 448 -8.67 6.01 -14.22
N VAL A 449 -8.05 5.88 -13.04
CA VAL A 449 -7.98 4.64 -12.26
C VAL A 449 -9.06 4.65 -11.18
N THR A 450 -9.80 3.55 -11.04
CA THR A 450 -10.76 3.36 -9.94
C THR A 450 -10.50 2.03 -9.23
N VAL A 451 -10.13 2.09 -7.95
CA VAL A 451 -10.08 0.95 -7.03
C VAL A 451 -11.27 1.06 -6.09
N ASP A 452 -12.13 0.05 -6.02
CA ASP A 452 -13.36 0.08 -5.22
C ASP A 452 -13.59 -1.26 -4.51
N GLY A 453 -13.79 -1.22 -3.20
CA GLY A 453 -14.02 -2.41 -2.37
C GLY A 453 -12.83 -3.40 -2.32
N LEU A 454 -11.59 -2.91 -2.46
CA LEU A 454 -10.39 -3.73 -2.32
C LEU A 454 -10.24 -4.24 -0.89
N SER A 455 -9.86 -5.52 -0.73
CA SER A 455 -9.48 -6.13 0.55
C SER A 455 -8.03 -6.61 0.48
N VAL A 456 -7.13 -5.98 1.23
CA VAL A 456 -5.71 -6.35 1.35
C VAL A 456 -5.43 -6.91 2.74
N SER A 457 -4.76 -8.06 2.83
CA SER A 457 -4.31 -8.67 4.09
C SER A 457 -2.90 -9.25 4.00
N SER A 458 -1.95 -8.64 4.71
CA SER A 458 -0.62 -9.18 5.00
C SER A 458 -0.26 -8.90 6.46
N PRO A 459 0.59 -9.71 7.13
CA PRO A 459 1.00 -9.49 8.51
C PRO A 459 1.61 -8.10 8.76
N ALA A 460 1.39 -7.53 9.94
CA ALA A 460 1.94 -6.22 10.33
C ALA A 460 3.49 -6.15 10.31
N SER A 461 4.16 -7.31 10.35
CA SER A 461 5.63 -7.46 10.25
C SER A 461 6.17 -7.56 8.81
N SER A 462 5.30 -7.63 7.80
CA SER A 462 5.69 -7.85 6.40
C SER A 462 6.35 -6.58 5.79
N PRO A 463 7.65 -6.59 5.47
CA PRO A 463 8.37 -5.38 5.09
C PRO A 463 8.01 -4.92 3.67
N ASN A 464 7.72 -3.62 3.51
CA ASN A 464 7.47 -2.97 2.22
C ASN A 464 6.29 -3.57 1.44
N THR A 465 5.22 -3.93 2.15
CA THR A 465 4.01 -4.51 1.57
C THR A 465 2.92 -3.47 1.27
N ASP A 466 3.27 -2.33 0.66
CA ASP A 466 2.34 -1.23 0.36
C ASP A 466 1.00 -1.74 -0.23
N GLY A 467 -0.12 -1.15 0.21
CA GLY A 467 -1.46 -1.56 -0.21
C GLY A 467 -1.76 -1.13 -1.65
N VAL A 468 -2.04 0.17 -1.85
CA VAL A 468 -2.18 0.76 -3.18
C VAL A 468 -1.10 1.82 -3.40
N HIS A 469 -0.24 1.62 -4.39
CA HIS A 469 0.80 2.55 -4.78
C HIS A 469 0.51 3.17 -6.14
N VAL A 470 0.58 4.50 -6.24
CA VAL A 470 0.38 5.23 -7.50
C VAL A 470 1.58 6.11 -7.83
N GLU A 471 2.11 5.99 -9.04
CA GLU A 471 3.25 6.77 -9.55
C GLU A 471 2.95 7.22 -10.99
N ASN A 472 3.38 8.40 -11.41
CA ASN A 472 3.14 8.97 -12.75
C ASN A 472 1.65 8.88 -13.21
N THR A 473 0.68 8.98 -12.29
CA THR A 473 -0.71 8.58 -12.54
C THR A 473 -1.71 9.69 -12.19
N THR A 474 -2.64 9.98 -13.11
CA THR A 474 -3.60 11.11 -13.00
C THR A 474 -5.05 10.65 -12.92
N ALA A 475 -5.90 11.35 -12.15
CA ALA A 475 -7.31 11.01 -11.94
C ALA A 475 -7.48 9.61 -11.34
N VAL A 476 -7.20 9.50 -10.04
CA VAL A 476 -7.26 8.26 -9.25
C VAL A 476 -8.40 8.33 -8.24
N GLN A 477 -9.15 7.24 -8.10
CA GLN A 477 -10.12 7.03 -7.03
C GLN A 477 -9.81 5.72 -6.31
N ILE A 478 -9.61 5.76 -5.00
CA ILE A 478 -9.44 4.59 -4.12
C ILE A 478 -10.54 4.64 -3.07
N LEU A 479 -11.54 3.77 -3.21
CA LEU A 479 -12.85 3.87 -2.57
C LEU A 479 -13.16 2.63 -1.72
N ASN A 480 -13.87 2.82 -0.59
CA ASN A 480 -14.56 1.76 0.17
C ASN A 480 -13.68 0.56 0.60
N SER A 481 -12.36 0.75 0.68
CA SER A 481 -11.38 -0.34 0.73
C SER A 481 -10.88 -0.63 2.15
N ARG A 482 -10.40 -1.86 2.39
CA ARG A 482 -9.82 -2.32 3.65
C ARG A 482 -8.41 -2.84 3.39
N ILE A 483 -7.41 -2.23 4.03
CA ILE A 483 -6.00 -2.50 3.75
C ILE A 483 -5.27 -2.74 5.06
N TYR A 484 -4.79 -3.98 5.24
CA TYR A 484 -4.03 -4.43 6.40
C TYR A 484 -2.68 -4.94 5.91
N ASN A 485 -1.59 -4.22 6.21
CA ASN A 485 -0.25 -4.49 5.67
C ASN A 485 0.88 -3.96 6.57
N GLY A 486 2.15 -4.27 6.24
CA GLY A 486 3.31 -3.86 7.04
C GLY A 486 4.07 -2.62 6.54
N ASP A 487 3.53 -1.89 5.56
CA ASP A 487 4.07 -0.60 5.09
C ASP A 487 2.92 0.38 4.77
N ASP A 488 3.08 1.35 3.85
CA ASP A 488 2.04 2.34 3.55
C ASP A 488 0.71 1.69 3.07
N CYS A 489 -0.40 2.11 3.65
CA CYS A 489 -1.75 1.69 3.26
C CYS A 489 -2.08 2.19 1.84
N VAL A 490 -1.79 3.47 1.60
CA VAL A 490 -1.77 4.09 0.26
C VAL A 490 -0.51 4.95 0.16
N SER A 491 0.28 4.76 -0.91
CA SER A 491 1.49 5.55 -1.17
C SER A 491 1.43 6.26 -2.54
N ILE A 492 1.57 7.58 -2.51
CA ILE A 492 1.44 8.46 -3.69
C ILE A 492 2.84 8.96 -4.07
N GLY A 493 3.40 8.36 -5.13
CA GLY A 493 4.70 8.71 -5.71
C GLY A 493 4.67 10.01 -6.54
N ALA A 494 5.77 10.26 -7.25
CA ALA A 494 5.91 11.45 -8.09
C ALA A 494 5.10 11.34 -9.39
N GLY A 495 4.74 12.49 -9.97
CA GLY A 495 4.03 12.59 -11.25
C GLY A 495 2.52 12.32 -11.15
N CYS A 496 1.93 12.46 -9.96
CA CYS A 496 0.53 12.15 -9.70
C CYS A 496 -0.33 13.41 -9.54
N SER A 497 -1.54 13.38 -10.08
CA SER A 497 -2.55 14.44 -9.88
C SER A 497 -3.95 13.88 -9.70
N ASP A 498 -4.82 14.66 -9.05
CA ASP A 498 -6.26 14.40 -8.95
C ASP A 498 -6.54 13.04 -8.29
N VAL A 499 -5.99 12.86 -7.08
CA VAL A 499 -6.04 11.59 -6.33
C VAL A 499 -7.05 11.70 -5.18
N LEU A 500 -8.17 10.98 -5.30
CA LEU A 500 -9.16 10.81 -4.25
C LEU A 500 -8.96 9.46 -3.53
N VAL A 501 -8.81 9.51 -2.21
CA VAL A 501 -8.87 8.34 -1.31
C VAL A 501 -10.07 8.53 -0.39
N GLU A 502 -11.06 7.65 -0.45
CA GLU A 502 -12.32 7.81 0.31
C GLU A 502 -12.82 6.51 0.96
N ASN A 503 -13.29 6.64 2.21
CA ASN A 503 -13.90 5.53 2.97
C ASN A 503 -12.97 4.30 3.06
N VAL A 504 -11.66 4.57 3.16
CA VAL A 504 -10.62 3.54 3.29
C VAL A 504 -10.31 3.29 4.76
N THR A 505 -10.28 2.01 5.16
CA THR A 505 -9.79 1.58 6.46
C THR A 505 -8.40 0.98 6.32
N CYS A 506 -7.40 1.66 6.89
CA CYS A 506 -6.03 1.20 7.04
C CYS A 506 -5.86 0.53 8.42
N GLY A 507 -5.26 -0.66 8.46
CA GLY A 507 -4.89 -1.37 9.68
C GLY A 507 -3.39 -1.66 9.71
N HIS A 508 -2.75 -1.37 10.85
CA HIS A 508 -1.30 -1.40 11.06
C HIS A 508 -0.53 -0.71 9.91
N GLY A 509 0.70 -1.13 9.64
CA GLY A 509 1.53 -0.53 8.59
C GLY A 509 1.88 0.93 8.88
N HIS A 510 2.10 1.72 7.83
CA HIS A 510 2.66 3.07 7.92
C HIS A 510 1.67 4.21 7.63
N GLY A 511 0.37 3.94 7.45
CA GLY A 511 -0.66 4.97 7.21
C GLY A 511 -0.79 5.40 5.75
N ILE A 512 -1.29 6.60 5.50
CA ILE A 512 -1.45 7.18 4.15
C ILE A 512 -0.33 8.18 3.89
N SER A 513 0.45 7.94 2.84
CA SER A 513 1.68 8.68 2.55
C SER A 513 1.72 9.32 1.17
N ILE A 514 2.13 10.58 1.10
CA ILE A 514 2.66 11.21 -0.10
C ILE A 514 4.19 11.08 -0.07
N GLY A 515 4.76 10.48 -1.10
CA GLY A 515 6.20 10.26 -1.29
C GLY A 515 6.68 8.82 -1.03
N SER A 516 7.99 8.57 -0.97
CA SER A 516 9.07 9.56 -0.81
C SER A 516 9.40 10.33 -2.12
N LEU A 517 9.30 11.66 -2.11
CA LEU A 517 9.47 12.50 -3.31
C LEU A 517 10.88 13.12 -3.44
N GLY A 518 11.39 13.25 -4.67
CA GLY A 518 12.62 14.00 -4.96
C GLY A 518 13.94 13.25 -4.72
N ALA A 519 13.90 11.91 -4.65
CA ALA A 519 15.07 11.07 -4.38
C ALA A 519 16.28 11.41 -5.27
N ARG A 520 17.46 11.56 -4.66
CA ARG A 520 18.73 11.92 -5.35
C ARG A 520 18.68 13.27 -6.11
N GLY A 521 17.92 14.25 -5.60
CA GLY A 521 17.81 15.57 -6.23
C GLY A 521 16.94 15.59 -7.49
N THR A 522 16.02 14.65 -7.64
CA THR A 522 15.07 14.64 -8.76
C THR A 522 13.95 15.66 -8.56
N ARG A 523 13.38 16.16 -9.66
CA ARG A 523 12.10 16.89 -9.65
C ARG A 523 10.98 15.89 -9.41
N ALA A 524 10.15 16.14 -8.41
CA ALA A 524 8.97 15.34 -8.09
C ALA A 524 7.76 16.27 -7.88
N CYS A 525 6.63 15.87 -8.42
CA CYS A 525 5.42 16.68 -8.46
C CYS A 525 4.20 15.88 -8.03
N VAL A 526 3.42 16.42 -7.10
CA VAL A 526 2.13 15.88 -6.67
C VAL A 526 1.15 17.04 -6.47
N SER A 527 -0.06 16.94 -7.02
CA SER A 527 -1.06 18.00 -6.91
C SER A 527 -2.49 17.45 -6.74
N ASN A 528 -3.37 18.23 -6.12
CA ASN A 528 -4.80 17.93 -5.97
C ASN A 528 -5.06 16.52 -5.39
N VAL A 529 -4.70 16.34 -4.12
CA VAL A 529 -4.86 15.07 -3.38
C VAL A 529 -5.90 15.26 -2.28
N THR A 530 -7.00 14.52 -2.33
CA THR A 530 -8.02 14.51 -1.28
C THR A 530 -8.09 13.14 -0.61
N VAL A 531 -7.88 13.09 0.71
CA VAL A 531 -8.10 11.91 1.54
C VAL A 531 -9.27 12.21 2.47
N ARG A 532 -10.40 11.51 2.32
CA ARG A 532 -11.60 11.80 3.11
C ARG A 532 -12.31 10.58 3.70
N ASN A 533 -12.98 10.77 4.84
CA ASN A 533 -13.76 9.73 5.52
C ASN A 533 -12.95 8.45 5.87
N ALA A 534 -11.63 8.58 6.02
CA ALA A 534 -10.72 7.45 6.19
C ALA A 534 -10.52 7.06 7.67
N ARG A 535 -10.18 5.80 7.92
CA ARG A 535 -9.94 5.23 9.26
C ARG A 535 -8.54 4.61 9.32
N ILE A 536 -7.68 5.05 10.25
CA ILE A 536 -6.30 4.55 10.37
C ILE A 536 -6.07 3.97 11.76
N LEU A 537 -5.78 2.67 11.84
CA LEU A 537 -5.85 1.88 13.07
C LEU A 537 -4.49 1.23 13.35
N ASP A 538 -3.88 1.55 14.50
CA ASP A 538 -2.72 0.86 15.06
C ASP A 538 -1.46 0.94 14.17
N SER A 539 -1.39 1.98 13.33
CA SER A 539 -0.32 2.27 12.35
C SER A 539 0.82 3.13 12.91
N ASP A 540 2.00 3.06 12.29
CA ASP A 540 3.15 3.91 12.66
C ASP A 540 2.93 5.39 12.36
N ASN A 541 2.20 5.70 11.28
CA ASN A 541 1.81 7.07 10.95
C ASN A 541 0.31 7.10 10.63
N GLY A 542 -0.32 8.25 10.84
CA GLY A 542 -1.63 8.57 10.28
C GLY A 542 -1.48 9.12 8.86
N LEU A 543 -1.22 10.42 8.78
CA LEU A 543 -1.19 11.21 7.55
C LEU A 543 0.21 11.76 7.32
N ARG A 544 0.89 11.34 6.25
CA ARG A 544 2.33 11.56 6.06
C ARG A 544 2.66 12.20 4.71
N ILE A 545 3.55 13.20 4.72
CA ILE A 545 4.25 13.70 3.53
C ILE A 545 5.75 13.51 3.78
N LYS A 546 6.45 12.79 2.89
CA LYS A 546 7.87 12.47 2.99
C LYS A 546 8.62 12.91 1.73
N THR A 547 9.61 13.79 1.86
CA THR A 547 10.42 14.27 0.72
C THR A 547 11.91 14.20 1.03
N TRP A 548 12.71 13.85 0.04
CA TRP A 548 14.15 13.70 0.20
C TRP A 548 14.87 15.05 0.31
N GLN A 549 15.87 15.08 1.18
CA GLN A 549 16.85 16.16 1.19
C GLN A 549 17.54 16.27 -0.17
N GLY A 550 17.67 17.50 -0.68
CA GLY A 550 18.21 17.80 -2.00
C GLY A 550 17.19 17.77 -3.13
N GLY A 551 15.97 17.26 -2.89
CA GLY A 551 14.89 17.15 -3.90
C GLY A 551 14.41 18.49 -4.47
N ALA A 552 13.59 18.44 -5.53
CA ALA A 552 13.01 19.62 -6.17
C ALA A 552 11.58 19.37 -6.68
N GLY A 553 10.86 20.42 -7.09
CA GLY A 553 9.44 20.35 -7.47
C GLY A 553 8.52 20.66 -6.28
N ALA A 554 7.27 20.20 -6.33
CA ALA A 554 6.25 20.59 -5.34
C ALA A 554 5.22 19.49 -5.01
N VAL A 555 4.75 19.50 -3.76
CA VAL A 555 3.48 18.94 -3.29
C VAL A 555 2.53 20.12 -3.09
N SER A 556 1.36 20.08 -3.71
CA SER A 556 0.39 21.20 -3.66
C SER A 556 -1.06 20.76 -3.59
N ALA A 557 -1.91 21.58 -2.97
CA ALA A 557 -3.36 21.36 -2.86
C ALA A 557 -3.69 19.95 -2.33
N VAL A 558 -3.32 19.70 -1.07
CA VAL A 558 -3.60 18.45 -0.36
C VAL A 558 -4.64 18.71 0.72
N GLU A 559 -5.68 17.89 0.78
CA GLU A 559 -6.72 17.95 1.81
C GLU A 559 -6.92 16.59 2.49
N PHE A 560 -6.90 16.58 3.82
CA PHE A 560 -7.22 15.45 4.67
C PHE A 560 -8.48 15.79 5.49
N ALA A 561 -9.62 15.16 5.19
CA ALA A 561 -10.94 15.57 5.68
C ALA A 561 -11.71 14.44 6.40
N GLY A 562 -12.19 14.65 7.63
CA GLY A 562 -13.03 13.68 8.35
C GLY A 562 -12.29 12.36 8.63
N VAL A 563 -11.02 12.44 9.02
CA VAL A 563 -10.15 11.26 9.21
C VAL A 563 -10.19 10.83 10.68
N GLN A 564 -10.53 9.57 10.93
CA GLN A 564 -10.56 8.97 12.26
C GLN A 564 -9.33 8.08 12.49
N LEU A 565 -8.62 8.22 13.60
CA LEU A 565 -7.44 7.40 13.89
C LEU A 565 -7.48 6.77 15.29
N ARG A 566 -6.82 5.62 15.44
CA ARG A 566 -6.73 4.89 16.72
C ARG A 566 -5.30 4.40 16.94
N ASN A 567 -4.74 4.69 18.11
CA ASN A 567 -3.47 4.12 18.61
C ASN A 567 -2.29 4.26 17.61
N VAL A 568 -2.27 5.32 16.79
CA VAL A 568 -1.17 5.54 15.83
C VAL A 568 0.07 6.10 16.53
N LYS A 569 1.30 5.76 16.08
CA LYS A 569 2.53 6.23 16.76
C LYS A 569 2.81 7.72 16.50
N SER A 570 2.71 8.15 15.24
CA SER A 570 2.70 9.56 14.81
C SER A 570 1.39 9.83 14.07
N PHE A 571 0.78 11.00 14.26
CA PHE A 571 -0.57 11.28 13.74
C PHE A 571 -0.54 12.08 12.43
N ILE A 572 0.18 13.21 12.44
CA ILE A 572 0.42 14.08 11.28
C ILE A 572 1.93 14.27 11.13
N VAL A 573 2.46 13.92 9.96
CA VAL A 573 3.89 14.01 9.66
C VAL A 573 4.12 14.74 8.35
N ILE A 574 4.94 15.79 8.38
CA ILE A 574 5.66 16.29 7.20
C ILE A 574 7.15 16.15 7.51
N ASP A 575 7.89 15.45 6.65
CA ASP A 575 9.32 15.24 6.80
C ASP A 575 10.05 15.51 5.47
N GLN A 576 10.65 16.68 5.36
CA GLN A 576 11.52 17.05 4.24
C GLN A 576 13.00 16.66 4.46
N TYR A 577 13.32 16.01 5.60
CA TYR A 577 14.66 15.55 5.95
C TYR A 577 14.92 14.07 5.60
N TYR A 578 14.02 13.43 4.82
CA TYR A 578 14.09 12.00 4.50
C TYR A 578 15.37 11.63 3.72
N CYS A 579 16.01 10.52 4.11
CA CYS A 579 17.22 10.01 3.47
C CYS A 579 17.46 8.50 3.78
N LEU A 580 18.59 7.93 3.30
CA LEU A 580 19.04 6.59 3.71
C LEU A 580 20.02 6.67 4.89
N GLY A 581 19.66 6.05 6.00
CA GLY A 581 20.52 5.94 7.19
C GLY A 581 20.46 7.18 8.09
N SER A 582 21.28 7.17 9.14
CA SER A 582 21.44 8.28 10.07
C SER A 582 22.64 9.18 9.70
N GLY A 583 22.56 10.47 10.02
CA GLY A 583 23.67 11.41 9.81
C GLY A 583 23.76 12.05 8.41
N CYS A 584 22.66 12.07 7.65
CA CYS A 584 22.57 12.83 6.41
C CYS A 584 22.69 14.34 6.70
N ALA A 585 23.60 15.03 6.01
CA ALA A 585 23.77 16.48 6.16
C ALA A 585 22.65 17.26 5.46
N ASN A 586 22.19 18.34 6.10
CA ASN A 586 21.15 19.23 5.58
C ASN A 586 21.54 19.78 4.20
N GLN A 587 20.62 19.73 3.25
CA GLN A 587 20.79 20.21 1.88
C GLN A 587 19.92 21.44 1.60
N SER A 588 20.41 22.34 0.75
CA SER A 588 19.79 23.64 0.43
C SER A 588 18.67 23.60 -0.62
N SER A 589 18.19 22.40 -0.99
CA SER A 589 17.02 22.21 -1.84
C SER A 589 16.10 21.13 -1.27
N ALA A 590 14.80 21.32 -1.43
CA ALA A 590 13.78 20.33 -1.09
C ALA A 590 12.58 20.45 -2.05
N VAL A 591 11.72 19.43 -2.07
CA VAL A 591 10.41 19.50 -2.74
C VAL A 591 9.53 20.46 -1.93
N ARG A 592 9.06 21.56 -2.53
CA ARG A 592 8.16 22.53 -1.87
C ARG A 592 6.89 21.83 -1.37
N VAL A 593 6.38 22.24 -0.21
CA VAL A 593 5.08 21.78 0.30
C VAL A 593 4.22 23.01 0.55
N ASP A 594 3.08 23.11 -0.14
CA ASP A 594 2.21 24.29 -0.12
C ASP A 594 0.72 23.91 -0.16
N GLY A 595 -0.12 24.58 0.63
CA GLY A 595 -1.57 24.34 0.64
C GLY A 595 -1.94 22.93 1.10
N VAL A 596 -1.68 22.63 2.39
CA VAL A 596 -1.99 21.32 3.02
C VAL A 596 -3.01 21.52 4.13
N ALA A 597 -4.25 21.09 3.91
CA ALA A 597 -5.36 21.24 4.85
C ALA A 597 -5.63 19.94 5.63
N TYR A 598 -5.78 20.07 6.94
CA TYR A 598 -6.26 19.04 7.87
C TYR A 598 -7.59 19.52 8.47
N ARG A 599 -8.69 18.85 8.11
CA ARG A 599 -10.07 19.23 8.47
C ARG A 599 -10.79 18.06 9.15
N ASP A 600 -11.31 18.28 10.35
CA ASP A 600 -12.00 17.24 11.15
C ASP A 600 -11.17 15.95 11.30
N VAL A 601 -9.93 16.10 11.78
CA VAL A 601 -8.95 15.01 11.90
C VAL A 601 -8.82 14.64 13.38
N ARG A 602 -9.43 13.52 13.78
CA ARG A 602 -9.63 13.18 15.21
C ARG A 602 -9.20 11.77 15.55
N GLY A 603 -8.77 11.52 16.79
CA GLY A 603 -8.46 10.16 17.23
C GLY A 603 -7.52 10.03 18.41
N THR A 604 -6.91 8.85 18.54
CA THR A 604 -5.89 8.57 19.56
C THR A 604 -4.52 8.23 19.00
N TYR A 605 -3.46 8.64 19.72
CA TYR A 605 -2.07 8.29 19.44
C TYR A 605 -1.42 7.56 20.61
N ASN A 606 -0.41 6.74 20.32
CA ASN A 606 0.38 6.06 21.32
C ASN A 606 1.46 7.01 21.88
N PRO A 607 1.45 7.42 23.16
CA PRO A 607 2.41 8.39 23.68
C PRO A 607 3.88 7.90 23.68
N ARG A 608 4.11 6.58 23.55
CA ARG A 608 5.45 6.01 23.39
C ARG A 608 6.01 6.20 21.96
N GLY A 609 5.18 6.65 21.01
CA GLY A 609 5.54 6.91 19.61
C GLY A 609 6.22 8.27 19.36
N GLY A 610 6.21 9.18 20.34
CA GLY A 610 6.77 10.53 20.22
C GLY A 610 5.69 11.61 20.06
N ALA A 611 6.02 12.68 19.36
CA ALA A 611 5.10 13.80 19.12
C ALA A 611 3.96 13.37 18.17
N PRO A 612 2.69 13.67 18.48
CA PRO A 612 1.58 13.32 17.60
C PRO A 612 1.59 14.11 16.29
N ILE A 613 2.13 15.33 16.30
CA ILE A 613 2.26 16.21 15.13
C ILE A 613 3.74 16.55 14.97
N ARG A 614 4.30 16.27 13.79
CA ARG A 614 5.70 16.58 13.46
C ARG A 614 5.79 17.19 12.05
N LEU A 615 5.96 18.50 11.99
CA LEU A 615 6.13 19.30 10.76
C LEU A 615 7.59 19.69 10.60
N ALA A 616 8.43 18.79 10.10
CA ALA A 616 9.87 18.98 9.92
C ALA A 616 10.19 19.41 8.48
N CYS A 617 10.16 20.72 8.24
CA CYS A 617 10.34 21.32 6.91
C CYS A 617 11.78 21.86 6.72
N SER A 618 12.29 21.85 5.49
CA SER A 618 13.70 22.15 5.16
C SER A 618 14.08 23.57 5.53
N ASP A 619 15.28 23.76 6.10
CA ASP A 619 15.85 25.08 6.43
C ASP A 619 15.83 26.07 5.24
N ALA A 620 15.97 25.56 4.01
CA ALA A 620 16.03 26.36 2.79
C ALA A 620 14.69 26.48 2.03
N VAL A 621 13.74 25.56 2.26
CA VAL A 621 12.45 25.53 1.57
C VAL A 621 11.35 25.19 2.58
N ALA A 622 10.76 26.23 3.16
CA ALA A 622 9.68 26.12 4.14
C ALA A 622 8.44 25.38 3.61
N CYS A 623 7.69 24.73 4.50
CA CYS A 623 6.31 24.38 4.21
C CYS A 623 5.42 25.62 4.41
N THR A 624 4.47 25.85 3.52
CA THR A 624 3.57 27.02 3.56
C THR A 624 2.11 26.61 3.34
N GLY A 625 1.16 27.48 3.65
CA GLY A 625 -0.26 27.22 3.42
C GLY A 625 -0.82 26.02 4.20
N ILE A 626 -0.19 25.62 5.31
CA ILE A 626 -0.72 24.57 6.19
C ILE A 626 -1.99 25.11 6.86
N THR A 627 -3.06 24.33 6.89
CA THR A 627 -4.33 24.71 7.51
C THR A 627 -4.79 23.62 8.47
N MET A 628 -5.11 23.98 9.72
CA MET A 628 -5.65 23.05 10.72
C MET A 628 -7.01 23.52 11.21
N SER A 629 -8.00 22.62 11.16
CA SER A 629 -9.41 22.91 11.49
C SER A 629 -10.05 21.65 12.06
N GLY A 630 -10.52 21.69 13.31
CA GLY A 630 -11.08 20.50 13.99
C GLY A 630 -10.08 19.34 14.18
N VAL A 631 -8.82 19.65 14.53
CA VAL A 631 -7.78 18.64 14.80
C VAL A 631 -7.78 18.26 16.29
N GLU A 632 -8.21 17.05 16.62
CA GLU A 632 -8.39 16.59 18.01
C GLU A 632 -7.74 15.22 18.27
N LEU A 633 -6.53 15.25 18.82
CA LEU A 633 -5.66 14.11 19.04
C LEU A 633 -5.46 13.89 20.54
N MET A 634 -5.86 12.72 21.04
CA MET A 634 -5.75 12.35 22.45
C MET A 634 -4.71 11.24 22.67
N PRO A 635 -3.98 11.24 23.80
CA PRO A 635 -3.28 10.04 24.26
C PRO A 635 -4.23 8.83 24.28
N ALA A 636 -3.83 7.72 23.66
CA ALA A 636 -4.47 6.43 23.91
C ALA A 636 -4.31 6.09 25.40
N ALA A 637 -5.38 5.60 26.03
CA ALA A 637 -5.32 5.11 27.40
C ALA A 637 -4.24 4.01 27.51
N ALA A 638 -3.43 4.08 28.57
CA ALA A 638 -2.45 3.01 28.83
C ALA A 638 -3.20 1.72 29.18
N GLU A 639 -2.88 0.61 28.51
CA GLU A 639 -3.51 -0.67 28.81
C GLU A 639 -3.16 -1.12 30.25
N GLU A 640 -4.21 -1.32 31.06
CA GLU A 640 -4.12 -1.78 32.44
C GLU A 640 -3.59 -3.22 32.49
N GLY A 641 -2.26 -3.34 32.61
CA GLY A 641 -1.53 -4.61 32.55
C GLY A 641 -0.04 -4.41 32.20
N SER A 642 0.30 -3.32 31.49
CA SER A 642 1.68 -2.90 31.29
C SER A 642 2.25 -2.32 32.59
N GLY A 643 2.76 -3.18 33.48
CA GLY A 643 3.20 -2.88 34.86
C GLY A 643 4.43 -1.98 35.03
N GLY A 644 4.51 -0.86 34.30
CA GLY A 644 5.50 0.20 34.48
C GLY A 644 4.83 1.49 34.97
N GLY A 645 4.89 1.74 36.28
CA GLY A 645 4.27 2.89 36.96
C GLY A 645 4.94 4.25 36.70
N GLY A 646 5.23 4.57 35.45
CA GLY A 646 5.70 5.88 35.00
C GLY A 646 4.71 6.49 34.03
N GLY A 647 4.08 7.60 34.42
CA GLY A 647 3.16 8.34 33.55
C GLY A 647 3.86 8.72 32.24
N ALA A 648 3.37 8.22 31.12
CA ALA A 648 4.00 8.43 29.83
C ALA A 648 3.99 9.93 29.49
N ARG A 649 5.18 10.54 29.41
CA ARG A 649 5.32 11.94 29.00
C ARG A 649 4.77 12.09 27.59
N VAL A 650 3.64 12.78 27.48
CA VAL A 650 3.16 13.29 26.19
C VAL A 650 4.22 14.23 25.64
N ALA A 651 4.64 13.99 24.39
CA ALA A 651 5.51 14.90 23.67
C ALA A 651 4.67 15.96 22.95
N ASP A 652 5.07 17.21 23.07
CA ASP A 652 4.42 18.34 22.41
C ASP A 652 4.56 18.26 20.87
N PRO A 653 3.65 18.89 20.10
CA PRO A 653 3.83 19.09 18.66
C PRO A 653 5.18 19.70 18.31
N TYR A 654 5.81 19.15 17.27
CA TYR A 654 7.05 19.69 16.70
C TYR A 654 6.77 20.38 15.38
N CYS A 655 7.29 21.59 15.21
CA CYS A 655 7.29 22.32 13.95
C CYS A 655 8.66 22.95 13.72
N TRP A 656 9.13 22.92 12.47
CA TRP A 656 10.34 23.60 12.02
C TRP A 656 10.13 24.06 10.58
N ASN A 657 10.45 25.33 10.31
CA ASN A 657 10.22 26.05 9.04
C ASN A 657 8.83 25.79 8.39
N ALA A 658 7.78 25.76 9.22
CA ALA A 658 6.42 25.40 8.82
C ALA A 658 5.44 26.54 9.10
N TYR A 659 4.76 27.01 8.05
CA TYR A 659 3.86 28.17 8.09
C TYR A 659 2.43 27.81 7.69
N GLY A 660 1.46 28.41 8.39
CA GLY A 660 0.06 28.07 8.24
C GLY A 660 -0.87 28.84 9.16
N VAL A 661 -2.09 28.33 9.32
CA VAL A 661 -3.14 28.87 10.20
C VAL A 661 -3.88 27.76 10.94
N MET A 662 -4.26 28.04 12.18
CA MET A 662 -5.20 27.23 12.97
C MET A 662 -6.57 27.92 12.90
N GLU A 663 -7.48 27.44 12.05
CA GLU A 663 -8.85 27.96 11.92
C GLU A 663 -9.70 27.68 13.19
N THR A 664 -9.35 26.62 13.92
CA THR A 664 -9.89 26.31 15.25
C THR A 664 -8.73 26.02 16.19
N LEU A 665 -9.00 26.05 17.50
CA LEU A 665 -8.09 25.41 18.47
C LEU A 665 -7.87 23.94 18.08
N THR A 666 -6.65 23.46 18.29
CA THR A 666 -6.27 22.06 18.11
C THR A 666 -6.00 21.41 19.48
N LEU A 667 -6.17 20.10 19.57
CA LEU A 667 -5.73 19.30 20.70
C LEU A 667 -4.71 18.26 20.19
N PRO A 668 -3.47 18.20 20.72
CA PRO A 668 -2.81 19.26 21.49
C PRO A 668 -2.68 20.57 20.69
N PRO A 669 -2.50 21.73 21.37
CA PRO A 669 -2.27 23.00 20.69
C PRO A 669 -0.95 23.02 19.88
N VAL A 670 -1.00 23.42 18.60
CA VAL A 670 0.18 23.49 17.72
C VAL A 670 0.76 24.91 17.70
N TYR A 671 1.17 25.42 18.87
CA TYR A 671 1.76 26.76 19.01
C TYR A 671 3.08 26.98 18.23
N CYS A 672 3.66 25.91 17.69
CA CYS A 672 4.88 25.98 16.88
C CYS A 672 4.62 26.27 15.39
N LEU A 673 3.37 26.22 14.93
CA LEU A 673 3.01 26.56 13.54
C LEU A 673 3.03 28.09 13.39
N GLN A 674 3.86 28.61 12.48
CA GLN A 674 4.05 30.05 12.33
C GLN A 674 2.99 30.65 11.40
N GLU A 675 2.46 31.83 11.72
CA GLU A 675 1.50 32.52 10.86
C GLU A 675 2.19 33.18 9.64
N GLY A 676 1.43 33.40 8.57
CA GLY A 676 1.90 34.12 7.39
C GLY A 676 2.82 33.29 6.47
N ARG A 677 4.00 33.83 6.17
CA ARG A 677 5.02 33.26 5.26
C ARG A 677 6.42 33.67 5.73
N PRO A 678 7.48 32.91 5.42
CA PRO A 678 8.85 33.30 5.76
C PRO A 678 9.28 34.55 4.99
N GLU A 679 10.00 35.45 5.68
CA GLU A 679 10.53 36.69 5.09
C GLU A 679 11.58 36.43 3.97
N SER A 680 12.21 35.26 4.00
CA SER A 680 13.27 34.84 3.07
C SER A 680 12.78 34.34 1.70
N LEU A 681 11.55 34.68 1.30
CA LEU A 681 10.98 34.33 -0.01
C LEU A 681 11.64 35.10 -1.16
N GLN A 682 12.83 34.65 -1.58
CA GLN A 682 13.13 34.61 -3.00
C GLN A 682 12.10 33.69 -3.69
N ASP A 683 11.50 34.15 -4.80
CA ASP A 683 10.60 33.35 -5.63
C ASP A 683 11.34 32.21 -6.36
N GLN A 684 11.69 31.15 -5.64
CA GLN A 684 12.23 29.92 -6.21
C GLN A 684 11.10 29.11 -6.89
N LEU A 685 10.65 29.62 -8.04
CA LEU A 685 9.62 29.04 -8.90
C LEU A 685 10.09 27.73 -9.58
N THR A 686 10.30 26.68 -8.80
CA THR A 686 10.47 25.30 -9.27
C THR A 686 9.10 24.66 -9.53
N THR A 687 8.36 25.25 -10.46
CA THR A 687 6.88 25.28 -10.60
C THR A 687 6.06 23.99 -10.44
N CYS A 688 6.66 22.81 -10.68
CA CYS A 688 6.03 21.69 -11.41
C CYS A 688 5.69 22.05 -12.86
#